data_AF-A0A8J5M1J1-F1
#
_entry.id   AF-A0A8J5M1J1-F1
#
_cell.length_a   1.000
_cell.length_b   1.000
_cell.length_c   1.000
_cell.angle_alpha   90.00
_cell.angle_beta   90.00
_cell.angle_gamma   90.00
#
_symmetry.space_group_name_H-M   'P 1'
#
loop_
_entity.id
_entity.type
_entity.pdbx_description
1 polymer ?
#
loop_
_entity_poly.entity_id
_entity_poly.type
_entity_poly.pdbx_seq_one_letter_code
_entity_poly.pdbx_strand_id
1 'polypeptide(L)'
;MVGVVSWWDLISRAIFSIGLLASTTNMKELLQRVPQNTDRVSHSTIVIPVSSKATTTKQTTESQPLRRILGWRRVCIPYPCIDAAIAATVSDSMWSKFDSSTVVHLLIRHCPTLEVPTRFNDFHKLRGIKVYNTTILNWSESAAITNTNHPEMSTLYIVRVNMTDGLLPTGFLSTDFRQALNDIELCVTNLSELPDALNENGSRIQVPYWNELVERMANEMAPWIAGSSTYCNNLAKIQNGTVDRFRVPLFFEYSQTLMDSSQENLQVISMAVNCDSDTEMASGKGMIYPLNFEDNINDVVQLSSWAFAFWWALFLIVHVIVSFYNALYAYYYWILQDSYVEVLLEAFYIGLPPAYHHTIAFVYAIMSGMHIVCVLLMIGGTIWQRTLTFTPWSTNTPGSHVSKIKASRTNPKIVENIYSKLSDRHGIFGVNGKHFHEILLFREIVETSLQTLQAYRMSKFLPRTLLNRFYVILLAVNCWSSVFINSCFFKGNEARRRFGCIALDCVLDLVACMGVEVIVVLSYSNDFDLNLDVSSFLTLFNNEWMARAYNEFQMVVVASWWDLVSRATFSLGLLISTTNMKELLQRLPINNNRVAQSSFSAVAIKDTKKTAKSSTENLVTGKILRTVNLFFGVWGVLVLALHIHAFSQPVLPQCLVQVIPWAASRPACYLAGLDCDTLEISGNMDEVDALWSEFDSGTVVQLLIRHCPALEVPSRFTEFHRLRGVKVYNTTIKDWGESAAITNTNHPEITALFLIRVNMTDGLLPAGFQSIDFPPLLYGIEFSVTNLRELPFDLDTKWLLGSTIAVEYSQLTVDPLAVIRLQPYYLSLTGNPITELPPELFEIDVMSILCVSNMNIHELPRNVTKLSDTLTWVFMLDTDISSFWSWADELVERMESISAPWIAGSSTYCDDLAKIRNGSADEFQVSLSSEYSQSLMNSSEENLQVISKAVNCKPKTGLPSGGGMLYPLVYEDSINAISNPPPLV
;
A
#
# COMPACT_ATOMS: atom_id res chain seq x y z
N MET A 1 6.21 6.36 23.15
CA MET A 1 6.91 5.05 23.11
C MET A 1 6.03 3.88 23.51
N VAL A 2 5.24 3.92 24.60
CA VAL A 2 4.33 2.81 24.98
C VAL A 2 3.34 2.45 23.86
N GLY A 3 2.77 3.45 23.15
CA GLY A 3 1.84 3.19 22.03
C GLY A 3 2.45 2.62 20.74
N VAL A 4 3.77 2.55 20.59
CA VAL A 4 4.41 2.04 19.33
C VAL A 4 4.71 0.54 19.43
N VAL A 5 4.96 0.03 20.64
CA VAL A 5 5.13 -1.42 20.88
C VAL A 5 3.78 -2.14 20.78
N SER A 6 2.69 -1.49 21.23
CA SER A 6 1.32 -1.98 21.09
C SER A 6 0.89 -2.17 19.62
N TRP A 7 1.38 -1.34 18.69
CA TRP A 7 1.06 -1.48 17.26
C TRP A 7 1.75 -2.69 16.61
N TRP A 8 2.99 -3.02 16.99
CA TRP A 8 3.64 -4.23 16.48
C TRP A 8 2.98 -5.50 17.03
N ASP A 9 2.56 -5.53 18.30
CA ASP A 9 1.84 -6.70 18.82
C ASP A 9 0.44 -6.87 18.16
N LEU A 10 -0.24 -5.77 17.83
CA LEU A 10 -1.48 -5.77 17.05
C LEU A 10 -1.26 -6.28 15.61
N ILE A 11 -0.26 -5.72 14.92
CA ILE A 11 0.07 -6.09 13.53
C ILE A 11 0.59 -7.53 13.47
N SER A 12 1.37 -8.00 14.43
CA SER A 12 1.84 -9.38 14.45
C SER A 12 0.69 -10.38 14.64
N ARG A 13 -0.37 -10.02 15.39
CA ARG A 13 -1.58 -10.83 15.53
C ARG A 13 -2.44 -10.79 14.25
N ALA A 14 -2.58 -9.61 13.62
CA ALA A 14 -3.23 -9.47 12.31
C ALA A 14 -2.56 -10.34 11.23
N ILE A 15 -1.23 -10.27 11.18
CA ILE A 15 -0.39 -11.03 10.24
C ILE A 15 -0.51 -12.53 10.50
N PHE A 16 -0.64 -12.96 11.77
CA PHE A 16 -0.87 -14.37 12.07
C PHE A 16 -2.24 -14.83 11.61
N SER A 17 -3.33 -14.13 11.96
CA SER A 17 -4.69 -14.53 11.56
C SER A 17 -4.92 -14.49 10.05
N ILE A 18 -4.41 -13.46 9.35
CA ILE A 18 -4.53 -13.33 7.87
C ILE A 18 -3.56 -14.29 7.15
N GLY A 19 -2.39 -14.59 7.72
CA GLY A 19 -1.48 -15.60 7.19
C GLY A 19 -2.00 -17.03 7.37
N LEU A 20 -2.69 -17.32 8.48
CA LEU A 20 -3.29 -18.62 8.74
C LEU A 20 -4.56 -18.84 7.88
N LEU A 21 -5.33 -17.77 7.61
CA LEU A 21 -6.45 -17.73 6.63
C LEU A 21 -6.04 -18.27 5.25
N ALA A 22 -4.77 -18.08 4.88
CA ALA A 22 -4.19 -18.50 3.61
C ALA A 22 -3.50 -19.88 3.65
N SER A 23 -3.11 -20.39 4.83
CA SER A 23 -2.25 -21.59 4.92
C SER A 23 -3.01 -22.90 5.14
N THR A 24 -4.30 -22.87 5.48
CA THR A 24 -5.09 -24.07 5.80
C THR A 24 -5.89 -24.63 4.62
N THR A 25 -6.17 -23.82 3.59
CA THR A 25 -6.93 -24.23 2.40
C THR A 25 -6.21 -25.22 1.48
N ASN A 26 -4.91 -25.53 1.72
CA ASN A 26 -4.12 -26.37 0.82
C ASN A 26 -3.53 -27.64 1.47
N MET A 27 -4.32 -28.34 2.28
CA MET A 27 -3.92 -29.60 2.94
C MET A 27 -4.03 -30.85 2.02
N LYS A 28 -4.37 -30.70 0.73
CA LYS A 28 -4.41 -31.82 -0.25
C LYS A 28 -3.09 -32.07 -0.99
N GLU A 29 -2.22 -31.06 -1.20
CA GLU A 29 -0.99 -31.24 -1.99
C GLU A 29 0.25 -31.69 -1.20
N LEU A 30 0.29 -31.47 0.12
CA LEU A 30 1.48 -31.72 0.95
C LEU A 30 1.77 -33.20 1.27
N LEU A 31 0.96 -34.15 0.76
CA LEU A 31 1.09 -35.59 1.03
C LEU A 31 1.60 -36.44 -0.16
N GLN A 32 1.94 -35.85 -1.32
CA GLN A 32 2.17 -36.66 -2.54
C GLN A 32 3.49 -36.48 -3.34
N ARG A 33 4.44 -35.58 -3.00
CA ARG A 33 5.69 -35.45 -3.80
C ARG A 33 6.99 -35.28 -3.02
N VAL A 34 7.67 -36.42 -2.82
CA VAL A 34 9.15 -36.55 -2.65
C VAL A 34 9.57 -37.73 -3.54
N PRO A 35 10.44 -37.53 -4.56
CA PRO A 35 11.89 -37.79 -4.40
C PRO A 35 12.75 -36.60 -4.87
N GLN A 36 13.75 -36.19 -4.09
CA GLN A 36 15.16 -36.63 -4.23
C GLN A 36 15.75 -36.50 -5.65
N ASN A 37 16.62 -35.51 -5.83
CA ASN A 37 17.99 -35.82 -6.24
C ASN A 37 18.98 -34.73 -5.78
N THR A 38 20.03 -35.14 -5.06
CA THR A 38 21.14 -34.29 -4.61
C THR A 38 22.44 -35.06 -4.76
N ASP A 39 23.38 -34.53 -5.55
CA ASP A 39 24.82 -34.72 -5.38
C ASP A 39 25.52 -33.48 -5.97
N ARG A 40 26.36 -32.76 -5.20
CA ARG A 40 27.81 -33.01 -4.96
C ARG A 40 28.63 -32.90 -6.26
N VAL A 41 29.84 -32.33 -6.29
CA VAL A 41 31.00 -32.53 -5.39
C VAL A 41 31.85 -31.25 -5.25
N SER A 42 32.64 -31.20 -4.17
CA SER A 42 33.68 -30.22 -3.81
C SER A 42 34.83 -30.06 -4.84
N HIS A 43 35.73 -29.07 -4.73
CA HIS A 43 36.97 -29.26 -3.96
C HIS A 43 37.70 -27.96 -3.56
N SER A 44 38.23 -28.03 -2.34
CA SER A 44 39.15 -27.14 -1.63
C SER A 44 40.50 -26.88 -2.32
N THR A 45 41.15 -25.77 -1.96
CA THR A 45 42.58 -25.82 -1.55
C THR A 45 42.86 -24.80 -0.45
N ILE A 46 43.35 -25.28 0.70
CA ILE A 46 43.88 -24.51 1.83
C ILE A 46 45.41 -24.62 1.81
N VAL A 47 46.14 -23.53 2.07
CA VAL A 47 47.47 -23.60 2.72
C VAL A 47 47.69 -22.38 3.64
N ILE A 48 48.20 -22.65 4.85
CA ILE A 48 48.57 -21.74 5.96
C ILE A 48 49.81 -22.40 6.63
N PRO A 49 50.69 -21.74 7.41
CA PRO A 49 51.39 -20.44 7.34
C PRO A 49 52.94 -20.65 7.31
N VAL A 50 53.76 -19.67 7.77
CA VAL A 50 54.86 -19.79 8.79
C VAL A 50 55.72 -18.49 8.86
N SER A 51 55.85 -17.94 10.09
CA SER A 51 57.04 -17.44 10.85
C SER A 51 58.36 -17.03 10.14
N SER A 52 59.27 -16.15 10.64
CA SER A 52 59.38 -15.35 11.89
C SER A 52 60.44 -14.22 11.78
N LYS A 53 60.42 -13.30 12.75
CA LYS A 53 61.33 -12.15 13.06
C LYS A 53 62.86 -12.37 12.96
N ALA A 54 63.60 -11.29 12.61
CA ALA A 54 64.75 -10.70 13.36
C ALA A 54 65.25 -9.40 12.65
N THR A 55 64.96 -8.17 13.12
CA THR A 55 65.76 -7.27 14.00
C THR A 55 67.22 -6.94 13.62
N THR A 56 67.48 -5.71 13.14
CA THR A 56 68.63 -4.89 13.58
C THR A 56 68.51 -3.37 13.29
N THR A 57 68.84 -2.57 14.32
CA THR A 57 69.42 -1.19 14.35
C THR A 57 68.98 -0.03 13.43
N LYS A 58 68.47 1.01 14.11
CA LYS A 58 68.81 2.46 14.07
C LYS A 58 69.40 3.14 12.81
N GLN A 59 68.84 4.35 12.62
CA GLN A 59 69.46 5.65 12.28
C GLN A 59 69.40 6.18 10.84
N THR A 60 69.19 7.50 10.80
CA THR A 60 69.53 8.51 9.76
C THR A 60 68.81 8.50 8.40
N THR A 61 68.04 9.60 8.21
CA THR A 61 67.97 10.48 7.03
C THR A 61 67.45 9.99 5.67
N GLU A 62 66.92 10.99 4.95
CA GLU A 62 66.82 11.12 3.48
C GLU A 62 65.73 10.36 2.68
N SER A 63 65.02 11.20 1.92
CA SER A 63 64.31 11.02 0.65
C SER A 63 64.23 9.64 -0.05
N GLN A 64 63.00 9.37 -0.53
CA GLN A 64 62.60 8.64 -1.75
C GLN A 64 63.48 8.94 -3.01
N PRO A 65 63.27 8.35 -4.23
CA PRO A 65 62.29 7.34 -4.72
C PRO A 65 62.84 6.23 -5.70
N LEU A 66 61.94 5.47 -6.39
CA LEU A 66 62.09 4.75 -7.70
C LEU A 66 62.81 3.35 -7.80
N ARG A 67 62.47 2.28 -8.57
CA ARG A 67 61.41 1.89 -9.55
C ARG A 67 61.57 0.44 -10.19
N ARG A 68 60.47 -0.35 -10.31
CA ARG A 68 60.21 -1.50 -11.28
C ARG A 68 61.14 -2.78 -11.21
N ILE A 69 61.03 -3.92 -11.94
CA ILE A 69 60.14 -4.48 -13.02
C ILE A 69 60.05 -6.06 -13.10
N LEU A 70 58.92 -6.62 -13.59
CA LEU A 70 58.62 -7.98 -14.20
C LEU A 70 58.86 -9.35 -13.47
N GLY A 71 57.84 -10.23 -13.56
CA GLY A 71 58.02 -11.66 -13.90
C GLY A 71 57.53 -12.75 -12.91
N TRP A 72 56.62 -13.62 -13.39
CA TRP A 72 56.21 -14.92 -12.77
C TRP A 72 55.44 -14.79 -11.43
N ARG A 73 55.13 -15.93 -10.76
CA ARG A 73 54.64 -15.94 -9.36
C ARG A 73 55.72 -15.33 -8.46
N ARG A 74 55.67 -14.01 -8.30
CA ARG A 74 56.28 -13.13 -7.28
C ARG A 74 56.25 -11.71 -7.87
N VAL A 75 55.84 -10.75 -7.04
CA VAL A 75 56.52 -9.46 -6.87
C VAL A 75 56.98 -8.73 -8.14
N CYS A 76 56.19 -7.72 -8.54
CA CYS A 76 56.69 -6.38 -8.87
C CYS A 76 55.56 -5.38 -8.63
N ILE A 77 55.36 -4.94 -7.38
CA ILE A 77 55.93 -3.70 -6.85
C ILE A 77 55.57 -2.50 -7.74
N PRO A 78 54.60 -1.66 -7.32
CA PRO A 78 54.34 -0.40 -7.98
C PRO A 78 55.47 0.57 -7.62
N TYR A 79 56.20 1.08 -8.60
CA TYR A 79 57.08 2.25 -8.41
C TYR A 79 57.29 2.96 -9.78
N PRO A 80 57.65 4.26 -9.82
CA PRO A 80 56.64 5.31 -9.69
C PRO A 80 56.83 6.44 -10.72
N CYS A 81 55.75 7.11 -11.11
CA CYS A 81 55.82 8.55 -11.39
C CYS A 81 55.13 9.20 -10.20
N ILE A 82 55.76 9.08 -9.04
CA ILE A 82 56.48 10.19 -8.40
C ILE A 82 55.43 11.11 -7.76
N ASP A 83 55.01 10.70 -6.56
CA ASP A 83 55.14 11.63 -5.44
C ASP A 83 56.64 11.96 -5.35
N ALA A 84 57.01 13.17 -5.74
CA ALA A 84 58.23 13.81 -5.25
C ALA A 84 57.78 15.07 -4.51
N ALA A 85 58.01 15.06 -3.21
CA ALA A 85 58.46 16.29 -2.61
C ALA A 85 59.77 16.69 -3.32
N ILE A 86 59.68 17.75 -4.14
CA ILE A 86 60.79 18.54 -4.68
C ILE A 86 61.59 17.91 -5.86
N ALA A 87 61.48 18.57 -7.03
CA ALA A 87 62.37 18.56 -8.20
C ALA A 87 62.60 17.26 -9.03
N ALA A 88 61.99 17.19 -10.22
CA ALA A 88 62.59 16.67 -11.48
C ALA A 88 61.64 16.86 -12.71
N THR A 89 62.20 17.12 -13.89
CA THR A 89 61.51 17.15 -15.20
C THR A 89 61.01 15.77 -15.63
N VAL A 90 59.86 15.70 -16.31
CA VAL A 90 59.36 14.45 -16.93
C VAL A 90 60.15 14.17 -18.22
N SER A 91 61.06 13.19 -18.21
CA SER A 91 61.92 12.87 -19.36
C SER A 91 61.44 11.68 -20.20
N ASP A 92 61.96 11.58 -21.43
CA ASP A 92 61.62 10.58 -22.47
C ASP A 92 61.63 9.12 -21.97
N SER A 93 62.59 8.79 -21.10
CA SER A 93 62.72 7.48 -20.44
C SER A 93 61.46 7.02 -19.69
N MET A 94 60.60 7.96 -19.28
CA MET A 94 59.38 7.74 -18.51
C MET A 94 58.20 7.32 -19.39
N TRP A 95 58.12 7.89 -20.61
CA TRP A 95 57.11 7.61 -21.64
C TRP A 95 57.28 6.23 -22.26
N SER A 96 58.52 5.74 -22.37
CA SER A 96 58.87 4.43 -22.95
C SER A 96 58.23 3.18 -22.31
N LYS A 97 57.44 3.37 -21.24
CA LYS A 97 57.01 2.35 -20.28
C LYS A 97 55.49 2.10 -20.33
N PHE A 98 54.80 2.80 -21.21
CA PHE A 98 53.39 2.58 -21.55
C PHE A 98 53.33 1.76 -22.84
N ASP A 99 52.39 0.83 -22.93
CA ASP A 99 52.09 0.12 -24.17
C ASP A 99 51.19 1.01 -25.03
N SER A 100 51.73 1.46 -26.17
CA SER A 100 51.08 2.43 -27.03
C SER A 100 49.85 1.89 -27.76
N SER A 101 49.71 0.56 -27.83
CA SER A 101 48.59 -0.12 -28.49
C SER A 101 47.32 -0.26 -27.61
N THR A 102 47.43 0.03 -26.31
CA THR A 102 46.37 -0.16 -25.30
C THR A 102 45.97 1.11 -24.54
N VAL A 103 46.77 2.19 -24.59
CA VAL A 103 46.44 3.46 -23.91
C VAL A 103 45.41 4.26 -24.71
N VAL A 104 44.24 4.47 -24.10
CA VAL A 104 43.09 5.19 -24.71
C VAL A 104 42.91 6.60 -24.15
N HIS A 105 43.41 6.89 -22.93
CA HIS A 105 43.39 8.24 -22.36
C HIS A 105 44.67 8.52 -21.56
N LEU A 106 45.19 9.75 -21.69
CA LEU A 106 46.38 10.23 -20.98
C LEU A 106 45.98 11.34 -20.00
N LEU A 107 46.43 11.22 -18.75
CA LEU A 107 46.16 12.16 -17.67
C LEU A 107 47.48 12.58 -17.02
N ILE A 108 47.78 13.87 -17.08
CA ILE A 108 49.01 14.47 -16.54
C ILE A 108 48.59 15.53 -15.53
N ARG A 109 49.01 15.40 -14.27
CA ARG A 109 48.64 16.35 -13.20
C ARG A 109 49.81 16.66 -12.27
N HIS A 110 49.90 17.91 -11.82
CA HIS A 110 50.85 18.36 -10.80
C HIS A 110 52.33 18.09 -11.13
N CYS A 111 52.67 18.03 -12.42
CA CYS A 111 54.07 17.93 -12.85
C CYS A 111 54.70 19.34 -12.76
N PRO A 112 55.81 19.55 -12.02
CA PRO A 112 56.46 20.85 -11.96
C PRO A 112 56.83 21.37 -13.35
N THR A 113 57.31 20.46 -14.21
CA THR A 113 57.77 20.70 -15.58
C THR A 113 57.56 19.45 -16.44
N LEU A 114 56.96 19.61 -17.62
CA LEU A 114 56.61 18.54 -18.56
C LEU A 114 57.30 18.72 -19.91
N GLU A 115 57.95 17.66 -20.40
CA GLU A 115 58.42 17.54 -21.78
C GLU A 115 57.71 16.35 -22.46
N VAL A 116 57.25 16.56 -23.70
CA VAL A 116 56.55 15.55 -24.50
C VAL A 116 57.46 15.06 -25.65
N PRO A 117 57.91 13.79 -25.63
CA PRO A 117 58.84 13.26 -26.62
C PRO A 117 58.13 12.74 -27.87
N THR A 118 58.89 12.58 -28.96
CA THR A 118 58.39 12.11 -30.27
C THR A 118 57.67 10.75 -30.22
N ARG A 119 58.03 9.90 -29.25
CA ARG A 119 57.36 8.60 -29.01
C ARG A 119 55.88 8.74 -28.61
N PHE A 120 55.44 9.93 -28.24
CA PHE A 120 54.02 10.24 -28.08
C PHE A 120 53.19 9.85 -29.33
N ASN A 121 53.77 9.93 -30.53
CA ASN A 121 53.09 9.58 -31.79
C ASN A 121 52.66 8.10 -31.89
N ASP A 122 53.26 7.19 -31.10
CA ASP A 122 52.94 5.75 -31.14
C ASP A 122 51.51 5.43 -30.62
N PHE A 123 50.87 6.36 -29.88
CA PHE A 123 49.60 6.13 -29.17
C PHE A 123 48.35 6.18 -30.07
N HIS A 124 48.24 5.25 -31.02
CA HIS A 124 47.20 5.27 -32.06
C HIS A 124 45.75 5.16 -31.58
N LYS A 125 45.48 4.56 -30.41
CA LYS A 125 44.13 4.45 -29.82
C LYS A 125 43.77 5.57 -28.85
N LEU A 126 44.60 6.61 -28.76
CA LEU A 126 44.42 7.72 -27.83
C LEU A 126 43.18 8.55 -28.21
N ARG A 127 42.16 8.53 -27.34
CA ARG A 127 40.89 9.26 -27.51
C ARG A 127 40.83 10.60 -26.79
N GLY A 128 41.71 10.85 -25.84
CA GLY A 128 41.76 12.14 -25.16
C GLY A 128 42.86 12.32 -24.14
N ILE A 129 43.31 13.57 -24.00
CA ILE A 129 44.41 13.99 -23.13
C ILE A 129 43.90 15.06 -22.17
N LYS A 130 44.30 14.96 -20.90
CA LYS A 130 44.03 16.00 -19.90
C LYS A 130 45.32 16.37 -19.16
N VAL A 131 45.72 17.64 -19.22
CA VAL A 131 46.86 18.22 -18.50
C VAL A 131 46.32 19.21 -17.46
N TYR A 132 46.74 19.08 -16.19
CA TYR A 132 46.23 19.90 -15.09
C TYR A 132 47.34 20.38 -14.15
N ASN A 133 47.37 21.69 -13.84
CA ASN A 133 48.26 22.25 -12.80
C ASN A 133 49.73 21.88 -13.01
N THR A 134 50.24 22.12 -14.21
CA THR A 134 51.55 21.66 -14.72
C THR A 134 52.21 22.76 -15.55
N THR A 135 53.53 22.90 -15.52
CA THR A 135 54.27 23.75 -16.48
C THR A 135 54.67 22.91 -17.69
N ILE A 136 54.33 23.34 -18.91
CA ILE A 136 54.86 22.70 -20.14
C ILE A 136 56.15 23.43 -20.50
N LEU A 137 57.23 22.66 -20.68
CA LEU A 137 58.58 23.16 -20.91
C LEU A 137 59.01 22.93 -22.37
N ASN A 138 58.64 21.78 -22.95
CA ASN A 138 58.79 21.54 -24.38
C ASN A 138 57.73 20.53 -24.90
N TRP A 139 57.05 20.87 -25.99
CA TRP A 139 56.22 19.96 -26.77
C TRP A 139 56.33 20.35 -28.24
N SER A 140 57.28 19.73 -28.93
CA SER A 140 57.67 20.06 -30.30
C SER A 140 56.75 19.42 -31.36
N GLU A 141 56.76 19.98 -32.57
CA GLU A 141 56.05 19.47 -33.75
C GLU A 141 56.36 17.98 -34.06
N SER A 142 57.57 17.51 -33.75
CA SER A 142 57.99 16.11 -33.87
C SER A 142 57.21 15.14 -32.95
N ALA A 143 56.46 15.67 -31.99
CA ALA A 143 55.54 14.96 -31.08
C ALA A 143 54.09 15.47 -31.22
N ALA A 144 53.70 15.93 -32.42
CA ALA A 144 52.42 16.60 -32.64
C ALA A 144 51.20 15.67 -32.65
N ILE A 145 50.06 16.23 -32.25
CA ILE A 145 48.76 15.54 -32.35
C ILE A 145 48.26 15.62 -33.80
N THR A 146 48.40 14.53 -34.57
CA THR A 146 47.93 14.46 -35.96
C THR A 146 46.80 13.44 -36.18
N ASN A 147 46.02 13.59 -37.26
CA ASN A 147 45.00 12.60 -37.64
C ASN A 147 45.62 11.24 -37.97
N THR A 148 46.80 11.25 -38.58
CA THR A 148 47.59 10.07 -38.95
C THR A 148 48.09 9.28 -37.73
N ASN A 149 48.61 9.96 -36.70
CA ASN A 149 49.17 9.31 -35.52
C ASN A 149 48.12 9.04 -34.43
N HIS A 150 47.08 9.87 -34.30
CA HIS A 150 46.04 9.75 -33.26
C HIS A 150 44.61 9.76 -33.84
N PRO A 151 44.24 8.77 -34.67
CA PRO A 151 42.98 8.75 -35.42
C PRO A 151 41.71 8.72 -34.55
N GLU A 152 41.81 8.35 -33.26
CA GLU A 152 40.66 8.32 -32.34
C GLU A 152 40.56 9.56 -31.43
N MET A 153 41.51 10.51 -31.51
CA MET A 153 41.65 11.64 -30.58
C MET A 153 40.48 12.62 -30.64
N SER A 154 39.63 12.64 -29.61
CA SER A 154 38.34 13.35 -29.62
C SER A 154 38.23 14.49 -28.60
N THR A 155 39.20 14.60 -27.68
CA THR A 155 39.04 15.34 -26.43
C THR A 155 40.36 15.90 -25.91
N LEU A 156 40.46 17.21 -25.67
CA LEU A 156 41.70 17.86 -25.20
C LEU A 156 41.41 18.88 -24.09
N TYR A 157 41.95 18.63 -22.88
CA TYR A 157 41.82 19.56 -21.74
C TYR A 157 43.20 20.00 -21.26
N ILE A 158 43.44 21.30 -21.20
CA ILE A 158 44.67 21.92 -20.69
C ILE A 158 44.26 23.01 -19.71
N VAL A 159 44.31 22.72 -18.41
CA VAL A 159 43.65 23.55 -17.37
C VAL A 159 44.61 23.89 -16.23
N ARG A 160 44.78 25.18 -15.95
CA ARG A 160 45.80 25.74 -15.04
C ARG A 160 47.21 25.28 -15.43
N VAL A 161 47.52 25.39 -16.71
CA VAL A 161 48.85 25.06 -17.25
C VAL A 161 49.58 26.36 -17.58
N ASN A 162 50.88 26.39 -17.31
CA ASN A 162 51.75 27.52 -17.59
C ASN A 162 52.71 27.14 -18.72
N MET A 163 52.83 27.97 -19.76
CA MET A 163 53.76 27.77 -20.88
C MET A 163 55.06 28.52 -20.61
N THR A 164 56.23 27.98 -20.95
CA THR A 164 57.52 28.67 -20.72
C THR A 164 57.62 30.02 -21.43
N ASP A 165 57.14 30.11 -22.66
CA ASP A 165 57.35 31.29 -23.53
C ASP A 165 56.06 32.08 -23.83
N GLY A 166 54.97 31.82 -23.08
CA GLY A 166 53.65 32.45 -23.29
C GLY A 166 52.92 32.04 -24.57
N LEU A 167 53.58 31.32 -25.48
CA LEU A 167 53.01 30.82 -26.73
C LEU A 167 52.53 29.36 -26.61
N LEU A 168 51.64 28.99 -27.53
CA LEU A 168 51.08 27.63 -27.62
C LEU A 168 52.14 26.69 -28.26
N PRO A 169 52.50 25.53 -27.65
CA PRO A 169 53.61 24.70 -28.14
C PRO A 169 53.41 24.18 -29.57
N THR A 170 54.50 24.04 -30.35
CA THR A 170 54.43 23.65 -31.77
C THR A 170 53.87 22.25 -32.03
N GLY A 171 53.87 21.36 -31.02
CA GLY A 171 53.16 20.07 -31.08
C GLY A 171 51.63 20.18 -31.21
N PHE A 172 51.04 21.36 -30.97
CA PHE A 172 49.64 21.66 -31.23
C PHE A 172 49.38 22.30 -32.60
N LEU A 173 50.44 22.65 -33.35
CA LEU A 173 50.38 23.51 -34.54
C LEU A 173 50.74 22.77 -35.84
N SER A 174 50.61 21.43 -35.83
CA SER A 174 50.82 20.62 -37.03
C SER A 174 49.78 20.90 -38.11
N THR A 175 50.19 20.84 -39.37
CA THR A 175 49.31 21.02 -40.53
C THR A 175 48.34 19.85 -40.75
N ASP A 176 48.56 18.68 -40.13
CA ASP A 176 47.61 17.54 -40.06
C ASP A 176 46.91 17.47 -38.68
N PHE A 177 46.69 18.60 -38.01
CA PHE A 177 45.94 18.65 -36.75
C PHE A 177 44.43 18.39 -36.99
N ARG A 178 43.77 17.79 -36.00
CA ARG A 178 42.38 17.33 -36.13
C ARG A 178 41.38 18.49 -36.06
N GLN A 179 40.82 18.87 -37.22
CA GLN A 179 39.84 19.96 -37.38
C GLN A 179 38.49 19.74 -36.65
N ALA A 180 38.25 18.56 -36.05
CA ALA A 180 37.04 18.25 -35.29
C ALA A 180 37.38 17.46 -34.02
N LEU A 181 37.78 18.18 -32.96
CA LEU A 181 37.74 17.68 -31.58
C LEU A 181 36.37 18.05 -30.99
N ASN A 182 35.72 17.10 -30.31
CA ASN A 182 34.36 17.28 -29.80
C ASN A 182 34.30 18.14 -28.53
N ASP A 183 35.41 18.20 -27.79
CA ASP A 183 35.51 18.91 -26.52
C ASP A 183 36.96 19.39 -26.34
N ILE A 184 37.16 20.71 -26.39
CA ILE A 184 38.44 21.39 -26.18
C ILE A 184 38.26 22.42 -25.06
N GLU A 185 39.07 22.34 -24.01
CA GLU A 185 39.10 23.35 -22.94
C GLU A 185 40.55 23.78 -22.68
N LEU A 186 40.84 25.05 -22.97
CA LEU A 186 42.15 25.67 -22.77
C LEU A 186 42.04 26.78 -21.73
N CYS A 187 42.40 26.48 -20.49
CA CYS A 187 42.53 27.44 -19.38
C CYS A 187 44.01 27.56 -19.03
N VAL A 188 44.78 28.26 -19.87
CA VAL A 188 46.23 28.49 -19.73
C VAL A 188 46.47 29.82 -19.00
N THR A 189 47.38 29.86 -18.04
CA THR A 189 47.52 30.99 -17.11
C THR A 189 48.31 32.18 -17.63
N ASN A 190 49.05 32.02 -18.73
CA ASN A 190 49.97 33.05 -19.24
C ASN A 190 50.06 33.12 -20.78
N LEU A 191 49.01 32.70 -21.49
CA LEU A 191 49.03 32.67 -22.95
C LEU A 191 48.92 34.10 -23.53
N SER A 192 49.85 34.49 -24.40
CA SER A 192 49.91 35.85 -24.96
C SER A 192 49.22 36.00 -26.33
N GLU A 193 49.31 34.99 -27.20
CA GLU A 193 48.73 35.01 -28.56
C GLU A 193 48.20 33.61 -28.96
N LEU A 194 47.26 33.56 -29.90
CA LEU A 194 46.74 32.34 -30.52
C LEU A 194 47.15 32.29 -32.01
N PRO A 195 47.68 31.17 -32.53
CA PRO A 195 48.04 31.06 -33.95
C PRO A 195 46.81 31.00 -34.88
N ASP A 196 46.88 31.67 -36.04
CA ASP A 196 45.78 31.83 -37.00
C ASP A 196 45.14 30.51 -37.45
N ALA A 197 45.92 29.42 -37.52
CA ALA A 197 45.45 28.09 -37.91
C ALA A 197 44.36 27.50 -37.00
N LEU A 198 44.21 27.98 -35.76
CA LEU A 198 43.12 27.61 -34.85
C LEU A 198 41.85 28.46 -35.02
N ASN A 199 41.92 29.54 -35.80
CA ASN A 199 40.86 30.55 -35.93
C ASN A 199 39.95 30.29 -37.14
N GLU A 200 40.47 29.70 -38.22
CA GLU A 200 39.72 29.52 -39.49
C GLU A 200 38.74 28.33 -39.51
N ASN A 201 38.78 27.42 -38.53
CA ASN A 201 37.96 26.20 -38.56
C ASN A 201 37.12 25.96 -37.28
N GLY A 202 36.03 26.72 -37.17
CA GLY A 202 34.72 26.19 -36.74
C GLY A 202 34.54 25.64 -35.32
N SER A 203 35.51 25.76 -34.42
CA SER A 203 35.40 25.33 -33.03
C SER A 203 35.21 26.51 -32.07
N ARG A 204 34.44 26.31 -30.98
CA ARG A 204 34.14 27.36 -29.99
C ARG A 204 35.35 27.66 -29.12
N ILE A 205 36.29 28.44 -29.63
CA ILE A 205 37.37 29.05 -28.84
C ILE A 205 36.97 30.49 -28.54
N GLN A 206 36.44 30.75 -27.35
CA GLN A 206 36.32 32.12 -26.84
C GLN A 206 37.69 32.59 -26.35
N VAL A 207 38.44 33.27 -27.23
CA VAL A 207 39.50 34.17 -26.79
C VAL A 207 38.83 35.42 -26.21
N PRO A 208 39.10 35.80 -24.95
CA PRO A 208 38.52 37.02 -24.39
C PRO A 208 39.19 38.25 -25.00
N TYR A 209 38.55 38.84 -26.02
CA TYR A 209 38.85 40.18 -26.51
C TYR A 209 38.46 41.20 -25.42
N TRP A 210 39.38 41.42 -24.48
CA TRP A 210 39.13 42.18 -23.25
C TRP A 210 38.70 43.64 -23.47
N ASN A 211 39.07 44.24 -24.60
CA ASN A 211 38.83 45.65 -24.86
C ASN A 211 37.33 45.98 -25.13
N GLU A 212 36.60 45.11 -25.84
CA GLU A 212 35.19 45.36 -26.17
C GLU A 212 34.26 45.17 -24.94
N LEU A 213 34.68 44.35 -23.97
CA LEU A 213 33.95 44.16 -22.71
C LEU A 213 34.05 45.41 -21.82
N VAL A 214 35.23 46.05 -21.77
CA VAL A 214 35.45 47.26 -20.96
C VAL A 214 34.65 48.45 -21.50
N GLU A 215 34.57 48.65 -22.81
CA GLU A 215 33.74 49.73 -23.39
C GLU A 215 32.24 49.53 -23.15
N ARG A 216 31.73 48.29 -23.16
CA ARG A 216 30.32 48.03 -22.81
C ARG A 216 30.05 48.19 -21.31
N MET A 217 30.95 47.71 -20.45
CA MET A 217 30.80 47.84 -19.00
C MET A 217 30.87 49.31 -18.52
N ALA A 218 31.66 50.16 -19.20
CA ALA A 218 31.73 51.59 -18.89
C ALA A 218 30.46 52.39 -19.29
N ASN A 219 29.69 51.90 -20.28
CA ASN A 219 28.52 52.62 -20.80
C ASN A 219 27.17 52.16 -20.22
N GLU A 220 27.06 50.93 -19.69
CA GLU A 220 25.76 50.35 -19.26
C GLU A 220 25.64 50.03 -17.75
N MET A 221 26.69 50.20 -16.92
CA MET A 221 26.61 49.99 -15.47
C MET A 221 27.17 51.16 -14.65
N ALA A 222 26.51 51.42 -13.50
CA ALA A 222 26.89 52.46 -12.55
C ALA A 222 28.27 52.20 -11.90
N PRO A 223 29.01 53.24 -11.49
CA PRO A 223 30.38 53.10 -10.98
C PRO A 223 30.47 52.27 -9.69
N TRP A 224 31.57 51.53 -9.56
CA TRP A 224 31.88 50.71 -8.38
C TRP A 224 32.11 51.61 -7.16
N ILE A 225 31.23 51.55 -6.17
CA ILE A 225 31.36 52.33 -4.94
C ILE A 225 32.42 51.68 -4.03
N ALA A 226 33.62 52.26 -4.02
CA ALA A 226 34.76 51.78 -3.23
C ALA A 226 34.97 52.56 -1.92
N GLY A 227 34.23 53.65 -1.70
CA GLY A 227 34.13 54.39 -0.43
C GLY A 227 35.49 54.74 0.21
N SER A 228 35.56 54.75 1.54
CA SER A 228 36.78 55.09 2.30
C SER A 228 37.85 53.98 2.32
N SER A 229 37.95 53.17 1.26
CA SER A 229 38.90 52.04 1.19
C SER A 229 40.37 52.49 1.11
N THR A 230 41.30 51.57 1.38
CA THR A 230 42.74 51.77 1.15
C THR A 230 43.08 52.03 -0.32
N TYR A 231 42.24 51.54 -1.25
CA TYR A 231 42.37 51.85 -2.68
C TYR A 231 42.03 53.31 -2.97
N CYS A 232 40.85 53.80 -2.57
CA CYS A 232 40.46 55.20 -2.73
C CYS A 232 41.42 56.18 -2.00
N ASN A 233 41.90 55.82 -0.81
CA ASN A 233 42.90 56.60 -0.08
C ASN A 233 44.28 56.66 -0.78
N ASN A 234 44.63 55.66 -1.60
CA ASN A 234 45.83 55.71 -2.45
C ASN A 234 45.55 56.49 -3.74
N LEU A 235 44.39 56.27 -4.38
CA LEU A 235 43.96 56.98 -5.60
C LEU A 235 43.94 58.51 -5.37
N ALA A 236 43.34 58.97 -4.27
CA ALA A 236 43.31 60.39 -3.91
C ALA A 236 44.71 60.98 -3.67
N LYS A 237 45.65 60.18 -3.15
CA LYS A 237 47.06 60.60 -2.96
C LYS A 237 47.84 60.65 -4.28
N ILE A 238 47.48 59.80 -5.24
CA ILE A 238 48.04 59.79 -6.60
C ILE A 238 47.51 60.97 -7.41
N GLN A 239 46.19 61.22 -7.37
CA GLN A 239 45.56 62.37 -8.01
C GLN A 239 46.05 63.71 -7.46
N ASN A 240 46.30 63.80 -6.15
CA ASN A 240 46.90 64.98 -5.51
C ASN A 240 48.44 65.04 -5.61
N GLY A 241 49.09 64.17 -6.39
CA GLY A 241 50.54 64.21 -6.65
C GLY A 241 51.45 63.93 -5.45
N THR A 242 50.92 63.32 -4.38
CA THR A 242 51.68 63.03 -3.15
C THR A 242 52.31 61.63 -3.10
N VAL A 243 51.84 60.71 -3.94
CA VAL A 243 52.41 59.37 -4.12
C VAL A 243 52.22 58.96 -5.58
N ASP A 244 53.24 58.44 -6.24
CA ASP A 244 53.22 58.17 -7.69
C ASP A 244 52.72 56.76 -8.08
N ARG A 245 52.44 55.87 -7.11
CA ARG A 245 52.00 54.46 -7.32
C ARG A 245 51.14 53.93 -6.17
N PHE A 246 50.24 52.99 -6.44
CA PHE A 246 49.43 52.32 -5.41
C PHE A 246 50.30 51.44 -4.48
N ARG A 247 50.06 51.48 -3.16
CA ARG A 247 50.72 50.61 -2.17
C ARG A 247 49.70 49.78 -1.38
N VAL A 248 49.65 48.47 -1.64
CA VAL A 248 48.71 47.52 -1.01
C VAL A 248 49.42 46.16 -0.82
N PRO A 249 49.14 45.34 0.22
CA PRO A 249 49.81 44.06 0.42
C PRO A 249 49.41 42.99 -0.62
N LEU A 250 50.39 42.17 -1.03
CA LEU A 250 50.29 41.11 -2.04
C LEU A 250 49.46 39.89 -1.57
N PHE A 251 48.13 40.03 -1.49
CA PHE A 251 47.22 38.92 -1.16
C PHE A 251 45.95 38.80 -1.99
N PHE A 252 45.73 39.68 -2.98
CA PHE A 252 44.61 39.60 -3.92
C PHE A 252 45.08 40.00 -5.33
N GLU A 253 44.62 39.25 -6.34
CA GLU A 253 44.82 39.56 -7.77
C GLU A 253 43.89 40.70 -8.19
N TYR A 254 44.36 41.94 -8.09
CA TYR A 254 43.70 43.11 -8.71
C TYR A 254 44.09 43.20 -10.19
N SER A 255 43.22 43.74 -11.04
CA SER A 255 43.56 43.94 -12.46
C SER A 255 44.69 44.97 -12.60
N GLN A 256 45.60 44.73 -13.54
CA GLN A 256 46.74 45.62 -13.76
C GLN A 256 46.30 47.03 -14.20
N THR A 257 45.24 47.13 -15.00
CA THR A 257 44.67 48.40 -15.48
C THR A 257 44.12 49.29 -14.36
N LEU A 258 43.56 48.71 -13.29
CA LEU A 258 43.08 49.46 -12.13
C LEU A 258 44.20 49.85 -11.15
N MET A 259 45.42 49.34 -11.35
CA MET A 259 46.59 49.57 -10.50
C MET A 259 47.69 50.40 -11.19
N ASP A 260 47.47 50.78 -12.46
CA ASP A 260 48.33 51.69 -13.22
C ASP A 260 48.02 53.16 -12.86
N SER A 261 49.07 53.94 -12.64
CA SER A 261 49.00 55.37 -12.30
C SER A 261 49.30 56.30 -13.49
N SER A 262 49.34 55.77 -14.72
CA SER A 262 49.40 56.58 -15.94
C SER A 262 48.21 57.54 -16.09
N GLN A 263 48.44 58.71 -16.70
CA GLN A 263 47.41 59.76 -16.79
C GLN A 263 46.18 59.36 -17.62
N GLU A 264 46.34 58.52 -18.66
CA GLU A 264 45.21 58.02 -19.44
C GLU A 264 44.31 57.10 -18.60
N ASN A 265 44.89 56.19 -17.81
CA ASN A 265 44.12 55.25 -16.99
C ASN A 265 43.48 55.92 -15.75
N LEU A 266 44.04 57.00 -15.21
CA LEU A 266 43.43 57.74 -14.09
C LEU A 266 42.05 58.33 -14.43
N GLN A 267 41.80 58.71 -15.69
CA GLN A 267 40.49 59.18 -16.14
C GLN A 267 39.47 58.04 -16.15
N VAL A 268 39.84 56.88 -16.70
CA VAL A 268 38.99 55.67 -16.75
C VAL A 268 38.68 55.17 -15.34
N ILE A 269 39.67 55.14 -14.43
CA ILE A 269 39.48 54.77 -13.02
C ILE A 269 38.48 55.71 -12.33
N SER A 270 38.55 57.02 -12.60
CA SER A 270 37.61 58.00 -11.99
C SER A 270 36.16 57.89 -12.48
N MET A 271 35.94 57.30 -13.66
CA MET A 271 34.60 56.99 -14.18
C MET A 271 34.09 55.63 -13.72
N ALA A 272 35.00 54.65 -13.53
CA ALA A 272 34.65 53.30 -13.12
C ALA A 272 34.49 53.12 -11.60
N VAL A 273 35.13 53.96 -10.78
CA VAL A 273 35.19 53.80 -9.31
C VAL A 273 34.76 55.08 -8.59
N ASN A 274 33.70 54.99 -7.78
CA ASN A 274 33.20 56.08 -6.95
C ASN A 274 33.80 56.01 -5.53
N CYS A 275 34.50 57.05 -5.12
CA CYS A 275 35.17 57.18 -3.82
C CYS A 275 34.52 58.22 -2.88
N ASP A 276 33.33 58.74 -3.21
CA ASP A 276 32.67 59.81 -2.45
C ASP A 276 32.13 59.33 -1.09
N SER A 277 32.44 60.07 -0.02
CA SER A 277 32.32 59.59 1.37
C SER A 277 30.92 59.72 1.98
N ASP A 278 30.05 60.54 1.41
CA ASP A 278 28.73 60.88 1.98
C ASP A 278 27.60 59.94 1.52
N THR A 279 27.95 58.80 0.92
CA THR A 279 27.02 57.69 0.72
C THR A 279 26.95 56.80 1.98
N GLU A 280 25.75 56.43 2.44
CA GLU A 280 25.49 55.63 3.67
C GLU A 280 26.02 54.17 3.65
N MET A 281 27.06 53.89 2.86
CA MET A 281 27.63 52.56 2.63
C MET A 281 29.08 52.44 3.15
N ALA A 282 29.63 53.50 3.76
CA ALA A 282 31.05 53.59 4.15
C ALA A 282 31.30 53.74 5.68
N SER A 283 30.74 52.85 6.51
CA SER A 283 31.22 52.71 7.91
C SER A 283 31.32 51.26 8.40
N GLY A 284 32.50 50.66 8.24
CA GLY A 284 33.09 49.83 9.31
C GLY A 284 32.40 48.52 9.71
N LYS A 285 31.70 47.81 8.82
CA LYS A 285 31.60 46.34 8.89
C LYS A 285 32.06 45.76 7.56
N GLY A 286 33.10 44.92 7.60
CA GLY A 286 33.69 44.35 6.41
C GLY A 286 32.68 43.53 5.61
N MET A 287 32.78 43.60 4.28
CA MET A 287 31.98 42.78 3.37
C MET A 287 32.28 41.30 3.58
N ILE A 288 31.51 40.67 4.45
CA ILE A 288 31.11 39.28 4.26
C ILE A 288 30.26 39.32 2.99
N TYR A 289 30.82 38.81 1.88
CA TYR A 289 29.98 38.28 0.82
C TYR A 289 28.95 37.37 1.50
N PRO A 290 27.64 37.49 1.21
CA PRO A 290 26.77 36.35 1.37
C PRO A 290 27.26 35.29 0.38
N LEU A 291 28.23 34.48 0.83
CA LEU A 291 28.12 33.05 0.60
C LEU A 291 26.68 32.70 0.93
N ASN A 292 25.92 32.25 -0.07
CA ASN A 292 24.59 31.66 0.12
C ASN A 292 24.73 30.31 0.83
N PHE A 293 25.22 30.37 2.07
CA PHE A 293 25.38 29.29 3.02
C PHE A 293 24.27 29.34 4.09
N GLU A 294 23.48 30.42 4.16
CA GLU A 294 22.21 30.44 4.91
C GLU A 294 21.00 30.09 4.03
N ASP A 295 21.00 30.43 2.72
CA ASP A 295 19.96 29.96 1.79
C ASP A 295 19.94 28.43 1.65
N ASN A 296 21.10 27.76 1.80
CA ASN A 296 21.21 26.30 1.70
C ASN A 296 20.86 25.53 3.00
N ILE A 297 20.51 26.23 4.10
CA ILE A 297 20.10 25.61 5.37
C ILE A 297 18.56 25.47 5.46
N ASN A 298 17.81 26.25 4.67
CA ASN A 298 16.34 26.28 4.72
C ASN A 298 15.64 25.30 3.76
N ASP A 299 16.38 24.70 2.83
CA ASP A 299 15.89 23.75 1.83
C ASP A 299 15.77 22.30 2.33
N VAL A 300 16.47 21.93 3.41
CA VAL A 300 16.58 20.53 3.86
C VAL A 300 16.55 20.40 5.39
N VAL A 301 15.85 19.40 5.92
CA VAL A 301 15.76 19.11 7.35
C VAL A 301 16.99 18.31 7.80
N GLN A 302 17.88 19.00 8.52
CA GLN A 302 19.05 18.40 9.14
C GLN A 302 18.70 17.62 10.41
N LEU A 303 19.08 16.34 10.47
CA LEU A 303 18.80 15.39 11.54
C LEU A 303 20.08 14.85 12.20
N SER A 304 20.02 14.56 13.50
CA SER A 304 21.10 13.84 14.19
C SER A 304 21.26 12.42 13.63
N SER A 305 22.44 11.80 13.80
CA SER A 305 22.69 10.45 13.27
C SER A 305 21.67 9.40 13.74
N TRP A 306 21.14 9.55 14.96
CA TRP A 306 20.10 8.70 15.53
C TRP A 306 18.70 9.02 14.95
N ALA A 307 18.33 10.30 14.85
CA ALA A 307 17.06 10.68 14.23
C ALA A 307 17.00 10.28 12.75
N PHE A 308 18.10 10.42 12.01
CA PHE A 308 18.19 9.94 10.63
C PHE A 308 18.04 8.41 10.55
N ALA A 309 18.64 7.66 11.49
CA ALA A 309 18.48 6.20 11.55
C ALA A 309 17.03 5.79 11.88
N PHE A 310 16.35 6.53 12.76
CA PHE A 310 14.93 6.34 13.06
C PHE A 310 14.05 6.53 11.82
N TRP A 311 14.22 7.65 11.08
CA TRP A 311 13.45 7.88 9.86
C TRP A 311 13.77 6.88 8.74
N TRP A 312 15.03 6.43 8.64
CA TRP A 312 15.40 5.34 7.73
C TRP A 312 14.69 4.03 8.08
N ALA A 313 14.66 3.64 9.36
CA ALA A 313 13.94 2.46 9.80
C ALA A 313 12.43 2.61 9.60
N LEU A 314 11.86 3.78 9.90
CA LEU A 314 10.43 4.05 9.72
C LEU A 314 9.99 3.91 8.26
N PHE A 315 10.69 4.55 7.31
CA PHE A 315 10.33 4.42 5.89
C PHE A 315 10.54 2.99 5.36
N LEU A 316 11.55 2.26 5.84
CA LEU A 316 11.72 0.84 5.51
C LEU A 316 10.52 0.03 6.00
N ILE A 317 10.12 0.22 7.26
CA ILE A 317 8.97 -0.47 7.87
C ILE A 317 7.68 -0.16 7.11
N VAL A 318 7.44 1.10 6.74
CA VAL A 318 6.26 1.49 5.93
C VAL A 318 6.25 0.75 4.60
N HIS A 319 7.32 0.76 3.81
CA HIS A 319 7.32 0.04 2.52
C HIS A 319 7.22 -1.48 2.67
N VAL A 320 7.81 -2.07 3.72
CA VAL A 320 7.70 -3.51 3.99
C VAL A 320 6.25 -3.88 4.34
N ILE A 321 5.59 -3.12 5.23
CA ILE A 321 4.20 -3.37 5.62
C ILE A 321 3.26 -3.16 4.42
N VAL A 322 3.41 -2.07 3.65
CA VAL A 322 2.57 -1.80 2.47
C VAL A 322 2.78 -2.80 1.35
N SER A 323 4.02 -3.24 1.10
CA SER A 323 4.30 -4.33 0.17
C SER A 323 3.64 -5.63 0.61
N PHE A 324 3.77 -6.00 1.88
CA PHE A 324 3.22 -7.25 2.42
C PHE A 324 1.68 -7.25 2.40
N TYR A 325 1.04 -6.16 2.83
CA TYR A 325 -0.41 -5.96 2.73
C TYR A 325 -0.92 -6.13 1.30
N ASN A 326 -0.29 -5.43 0.34
CA ASN A 326 -0.67 -5.54 -1.07
C ASN A 326 -0.38 -6.94 -1.65
N ALA A 327 0.67 -7.62 -1.21
CA ALA A 327 0.95 -9.00 -1.62
C ALA A 327 -0.11 -9.98 -1.09
N LEU A 328 -0.56 -9.80 0.16
CA LEU A 328 -1.64 -10.59 0.75
C LEU A 328 -2.97 -10.38 0.00
N TYR A 329 -3.34 -9.14 -0.31
CA TYR A 329 -4.54 -8.86 -1.11
C TYR A 329 -4.45 -9.43 -2.53
N ALA A 330 -3.28 -9.33 -3.17
CA ALA A 330 -3.03 -9.95 -4.47
C ALA A 330 -3.18 -11.48 -4.42
N TYR A 331 -2.60 -12.12 -3.41
CA TYR A 331 -2.72 -13.56 -3.21
C TYR A 331 -4.16 -13.98 -2.90
N TYR A 332 -4.83 -13.29 -1.99
CA TYR A 332 -6.22 -13.57 -1.58
C TYR A 332 -7.16 -13.53 -2.79
N TYR A 333 -7.17 -12.43 -3.56
CA TYR A 333 -8.01 -12.33 -4.76
C TYR A 333 -7.61 -13.28 -5.89
N TRP A 334 -6.42 -13.87 -5.85
CA TRP A 334 -6.00 -14.91 -6.80
C TRP A 334 -6.51 -16.31 -6.43
N ILE A 335 -6.69 -16.59 -5.13
CA ILE A 335 -7.19 -17.88 -4.61
C ILE A 335 -8.66 -17.84 -4.18
N LEU A 336 -9.31 -16.67 -4.25
CA LEU A 336 -10.72 -16.49 -3.87
C LEU A 336 -11.66 -17.26 -4.81
N GLN A 337 -11.28 -17.40 -6.08
CA GLN A 337 -12.05 -18.10 -7.10
C GLN A 337 -12.28 -19.58 -6.72
N ASP A 338 -13.52 -20.05 -6.93
CA ASP A 338 -14.02 -21.40 -6.63
C ASP A 338 -13.99 -21.74 -5.12
N SER A 339 -13.92 -20.73 -4.23
CA SER A 339 -13.96 -20.91 -2.78
C SER A 339 -15.36 -20.68 -2.19
N TYR A 340 -15.65 -21.32 -1.05
CA TYR A 340 -16.90 -21.10 -0.32
C TYR A 340 -17.08 -19.62 0.12
N VAL A 341 -15.99 -18.89 0.34
CA VAL A 341 -16.04 -17.46 0.70
C VAL A 341 -16.49 -16.61 -0.48
N GLU A 342 -16.11 -16.96 -1.71
CA GLU A 342 -16.61 -16.29 -2.92
C GLU A 342 -18.13 -16.47 -3.07
N VAL A 343 -18.64 -17.70 -2.89
CA VAL A 343 -20.08 -17.99 -2.93
C VAL A 343 -20.84 -17.15 -1.91
N LEU A 344 -20.33 -17.01 -0.69
CA LEU A 344 -20.93 -16.14 0.33
C LEU A 344 -20.87 -14.65 -0.07
N LEU A 345 -19.72 -14.17 -0.54
CA LEU A 345 -19.56 -12.77 -0.97
C LEU A 345 -20.49 -12.42 -2.14
N GLU A 346 -20.68 -13.31 -3.10
CA GLU A 346 -21.62 -13.14 -4.20
C GLU A 346 -23.09 -13.18 -3.73
N ALA A 347 -23.47 -14.18 -2.92
CA ALA A 347 -24.83 -14.32 -2.37
C ALA A 347 -25.26 -13.09 -1.55
N PHE A 348 -24.33 -12.44 -0.86
CA PHE A 348 -24.60 -11.22 -0.08
C PHE A 348 -24.28 -9.91 -0.83
N TYR A 349 -23.92 -9.95 -2.11
CA TYR A 349 -23.53 -8.79 -2.92
C TYR A 349 -22.42 -7.92 -2.25
N ILE A 350 -21.40 -8.57 -1.71
CA ILE A 350 -20.27 -7.96 -1.01
C ILE A 350 -19.03 -8.00 -1.91
N GLY A 351 -18.66 -6.85 -2.49
CA GLY A 351 -17.50 -6.75 -3.39
C GLY A 351 -17.88 -6.68 -4.87
N LEU A 352 -16.85 -6.58 -5.73
CA LEU A 352 -16.98 -6.78 -7.17
C LEU A 352 -17.17 -8.26 -7.53
N PRO A 353 -17.96 -8.58 -8.58
CA PRO A 353 -18.19 -9.96 -9.01
C PRO A 353 -16.92 -10.79 -9.32
N PRO A 354 -17.00 -12.14 -9.22
CA PRO A 354 -15.93 -13.11 -9.52
C PRO A 354 -15.08 -12.78 -10.75
N ALA A 355 -15.74 -12.40 -11.86
CA ALA A 355 -15.10 -12.07 -13.14
C ALA A 355 -14.00 -10.99 -13.07
N TYR A 356 -13.94 -10.19 -12.00
CA TYR A 356 -12.96 -9.12 -11.81
C TYR A 356 -11.86 -9.43 -10.79
N HIS A 357 -11.93 -10.56 -10.06
CA HIS A 357 -11.00 -10.86 -8.96
C HIS A 357 -9.54 -10.92 -9.41
N HIS A 358 -9.24 -11.59 -10.53
CA HIS A 358 -7.88 -11.58 -11.11
C HIS A 358 -7.38 -10.20 -11.53
N THR A 359 -8.29 -9.30 -11.96
CA THR A 359 -7.91 -7.91 -12.29
C THR A 359 -7.54 -7.13 -11.03
N ILE A 360 -8.31 -7.32 -9.93
CA ILE A 360 -8.01 -6.76 -8.62
C ILE A 360 -6.66 -7.29 -8.11
N ALA A 361 -6.44 -8.61 -8.16
CA ALA A 361 -5.20 -9.25 -7.77
C ALA A 361 -3.98 -8.68 -8.50
N PHE A 362 -4.08 -8.47 -9.82
CA PHE A 362 -3.01 -7.91 -10.64
C PHE A 362 -2.64 -6.46 -10.26
N VAL A 363 -3.63 -5.62 -9.96
CA VAL A 363 -3.41 -4.24 -9.49
C VAL A 363 -2.66 -4.23 -8.15
N TYR A 364 -3.09 -5.05 -7.20
CA TYR A 364 -2.40 -5.21 -5.91
C TYR A 364 -0.97 -5.78 -6.07
N ALA A 365 -0.75 -6.70 -7.00
CA ALA A 365 0.58 -7.25 -7.29
C ALA A 365 1.54 -6.18 -7.82
N ILE A 366 1.09 -5.29 -8.73
CA ILE A 366 1.87 -4.15 -9.20
C ILE A 366 2.23 -3.22 -8.04
N MET A 367 1.23 -2.83 -7.24
CA MET A 367 1.42 -1.97 -6.06
C MET A 367 2.46 -2.57 -5.10
N SER A 368 2.37 -3.86 -4.78
CA SER A 368 3.37 -4.54 -3.95
C SER A 368 4.76 -4.46 -4.56
N GLY A 369 4.91 -4.79 -5.86
CA GLY A 369 6.18 -4.72 -6.58
C GLY A 369 6.85 -3.34 -6.53
N MET A 370 6.07 -2.25 -6.62
CA MET A 370 6.59 -0.88 -6.51
C MET A 370 7.17 -0.59 -5.12
N HIS A 371 6.53 -1.05 -4.04
CA HIS A 371 7.05 -0.93 -2.67
C HIS A 371 8.27 -1.84 -2.44
N ILE A 372 8.30 -3.06 -3.00
CA ILE A 372 9.49 -3.95 -2.96
C ILE A 372 10.71 -3.27 -3.58
N VAL A 373 10.55 -2.59 -4.73
CA VAL A 373 11.66 -1.86 -5.37
C VAL A 373 12.21 -0.79 -4.42
N CYS A 374 11.37 -0.06 -3.68
CA CYS A 374 11.82 0.91 -2.68
C CYS A 374 12.61 0.26 -1.54
N VAL A 375 12.15 -0.88 -1.02
CA VAL A 375 12.86 -1.68 0.01
C VAL A 375 14.24 -2.12 -0.50
N LEU A 376 14.31 -2.68 -1.71
CA LEU A 376 15.56 -3.13 -2.33
C LEU A 376 16.55 -1.98 -2.57
N LEU A 377 16.07 -0.78 -2.95
CA LEU A 377 16.91 0.40 -3.12
C LEU A 377 17.50 0.90 -1.78
N MET A 378 16.70 0.91 -0.70
CA MET A 378 17.15 1.33 0.63
C MET A 378 18.18 0.35 1.23
N ILE A 379 17.89 -0.96 1.17
CA ILE A 379 18.78 -2.01 1.68
C ILE A 379 20.04 -2.11 0.82
N GLY A 380 19.89 -2.19 -0.51
CA GLY A 380 20.99 -2.30 -1.46
C GLY A 380 21.93 -1.10 -1.42
N GLY A 381 21.39 0.11 -1.31
CA GLY A 381 22.18 1.33 -1.14
C GLY A 381 22.97 1.33 0.17
N THR A 382 22.32 0.94 1.26
CA THR A 382 22.97 0.85 2.58
C THR A 382 24.10 -0.18 2.62
N ILE A 383 23.93 -1.35 1.99
CA ILE A 383 24.98 -2.37 1.86
C ILE A 383 26.13 -1.87 0.99
N TRP A 384 25.82 -1.27 -0.17
CA TRP A 384 26.82 -0.79 -1.14
C TRP A 384 27.68 0.35 -0.57
N GLN A 385 27.05 1.33 0.07
CA GLN A 385 27.74 2.50 0.64
C GLN A 385 28.22 2.28 2.08
N ARG A 386 27.96 1.10 2.68
CA ARG A 386 28.26 0.74 4.09
C ARG A 386 27.78 1.77 5.12
N THR A 387 26.77 2.55 4.77
CA THR A 387 26.22 3.66 5.55
C THR A 387 24.72 3.79 5.24
N LEU A 388 23.91 4.13 6.25
CA LEU A 388 22.45 4.26 6.08
C LEU A 388 22.13 5.29 4.99
N THR A 389 21.51 4.84 3.90
CA THR A 389 21.14 5.66 2.75
C THR A 389 19.79 5.23 2.19
N PHE A 390 19.06 6.17 1.60
CA PHE A 390 17.72 5.92 1.07
C PHE A 390 17.75 5.29 -0.33
N THR A 391 18.79 5.52 -1.11
CA THR A 391 18.98 4.92 -2.45
C THR A 391 20.47 4.64 -2.69
N PRO A 392 20.83 3.72 -3.61
CA PRO A 392 22.23 3.43 -3.94
C PRO A 392 23.00 4.62 -4.52
N TRP A 393 22.27 5.64 -4.97
CA TRP A 393 22.80 6.76 -5.73
C TRP A 393 22.94 8.05 -4.91
N SER A 394 22.41 8.12 -3.69
CA SER A 394 22.43 9.34 -2.85
C SER A 394 23.85 9.72 -2.47
N THR A 395 24.28 10.92 -2.86
CA THR A 395 25.61 11.49 -2.55
C THR A 395 25.55 12.42 -1.35
N ASN A 396 25.30 11.88 -0.15
CA ASN A 396 25.19 12.65 1.08
C ASN A 396 26.56 12.79 1.79
N THR A 397 27.47 13.53 1.16
CA THR A 397 28.74 13.99 1.77
C THR A 397 28.97 15.47 1.48
N PRO A 398 28.99 16.35 2.49
CA PRO A 398 29.44 17.73 2.30
C PRO A 398 30.96 17.73 2.13
N GLY A 399 31.44 18.12 0.94
CA GLY A 399 32.86 18.38 0.69
C GLY A 399 33.71 17.20 0.20
N SER A 400 33.42 16.65 -0.99
CA SER A 400 34.44 16.34 -2.01
C SER A 400 33.76 15.74 -3.26
N HIS A 401 33.86 16.42 -4.41
CA HIS A 401 33.34 15.89 -5.67
C HIS A 401 34.27 14.81 -6.23
N VAL A 402 34.13 13.58 -5.71
CA VAL A 402 34.77 12.38 -6.28
C VAL A 402 33.74 11.56 -7.06
N SER A 403 34.08 11.38 -8.34
CA SER A 403 33.40 10.62 -9.38
C SER A 403 32.90 9.23 -8.98
N LYS A 404 31.65 8.91 -9.36
CA LYS A 404 31.16 7.53 -9.52
C LYS A 404 31.95 6.83 -10.66
N ILE A 405 32.81 5.86 -10.32
CA ILE A 405 33.38 4.91 -11.29
C ILE A 405 32.42 3.73 -11.45
N LYS A 406 32.22 3.29 -12.70
CA LYS A 406 31.33 2.18 -13.06
C LYS A 406 31.94 0.83 -12.64
N ALA A 407 31.20 0.06 -11.84
CA ALA A 407 31.37 -1.39 -11.78
C ALA A 407 30.45 -2.04 -12.83
N SER A 408 31.03 -2.81 -13.75
CA SER A 408 30.27 -3.52 -14.79
C SER A 408 29.77 -4.88 -14.29
N ARG A 409 28.49 -4.98 -13.93
CA ARG A 409 27.73 -6.25 -13.91
C ARG A 409 26.29 -5.98 -14.37
N THR A 410 25.95 -6.54 -15.53
CA THR A 410 24.59 -6.86 -16.04
C THR A 410 23.42 -5.95 -15.61
N ASN A 411 23.12 -4.95 -16.46
CA ASN A 411 21.87 -4.19 -16.63
C ASN A 411 20.90 -4.01 -15.44
N PRO A 412 20.80 -2.77 -14.94
CA PRO A 412 19.51 -2.18 -14.58
C PRO A 412 19.28 -0.77 -15.19
N LYS A 413 19.87 -0.47 -16.37
CA LYS A 413 19.76 0.85 -17.04
C LYS A 413 18.32 1.35 -17.23
N ILE A 414 17.36 0.44 -17.36
CA ILE A 414 15.94 0.80 -17.54
C ILE A 414 15.37 1.39 -16.24
N VAL A 415 15.64 0.77 -15.09
CA VAL A 415 15.14 1.22 -13.78
C VAL A 415 15.74 2.58 -13.41
N GLU A 416 17.05 2.78 -13.62
CA GLU A 416 17.72 4.06 -13.37
C GLU A 416 17.17 5.20 -14.26
N ASN A 417 16.83 4.90 -15.52
CA ASN A 417 16.30 5.86 -16.50
C ASN A 417 14.80 6.18 -16.30
N ILE A 418 14.02 5.23 -15.74
CA ILE A 418 12.62 5.47 -15.33
C ILE A 418 12.58 6.26 -14.02
N TYR A 419 13.37 5.86 -13.02
CA TYR A 419 13.46 6.53 -11.72
C TYR A 419 13.91 7.99 -11.87
N SER A 420 14.96 8.26 -12.67
CA SER A 420 15.42 9.63 -12.92
C SER A 420 14.45 10.50 -13.74
N LYS A 421 13.57 9.93 -14.58
CA LYS A 421 12.55 10.72 -15.28
C LYS A 421 11.35 11.09 -14.42
N LEU A 422 10.95 10.20 -13.50
CA LEU A 422 9.78 10.40 -12.65
C LEU A 422 10.13 11.12 -11.33
N SER A 423 11.28 10.79 -10.74
CA SER A 423 11.63 11.07 -9.34
C SER A 423 12.95 11.81 -9.12
N ASP A 424 13.66 12.25 -10.18
CA ASP A 424 14.78 13.19 -9.98
C ASP A 424 14.27 14.57 -9.52
N ARG A 425 15.13 15.39 -8.93
CA ARG A 425 14.78 16.74 -8.42
C ARG A 425 14.19 17.65 -9.51
N HIS A 426 14.47 17.39 -10.79
CA HIS A 426 13.89 18.09 -11.96
C HIS A 426 12.94 17.22 -12.81
N GLY A 427 12.59 16.01 -12.35
CA GLY A 427 11.64 15.11 -13.00
C GLY A 427 10.19 15.59 -12.92
N ILE A 428 9.26 14.81 -13.47
CA ILE A 428 7.84 15.21 -13.58
C ILE A 428 7.18 15.43 -12.21
N PHE A 429 7.55 14.62 -11.20
CA PHE A 429 7.11 14.79 -9.81
C PHE A 429 8.20 15.41 -8.91
N GLY A 430 9.32 15.85 -9.49
CA GLY A 430 10.47 16.39 -8.77
C GLY A 430 10.23 17.80 -8.21
N VAL A 431 10.78 18.07 -7.02
CA VAL A 431 10.53 19.30 -6.23
C VAL A 431 10.87 20.60 -6.98
N ASN A 432 11.72 20.56 -8.01
CA ASN A 432 12.10 21.69 -8.86
C ASN A 432 11.58 21.59 -10.32
N GLY A 433 10.57 20.76 -10.61
CA GLY A 433 10.00 20.61 -11.94
C GLY A 433 9.21 21.83 -12.45
N LYS A 434 9.24 22.11 -13.75
CA LYS A 434 8.58 23.30 -14.37
C LYS A 434 7.06 23.39 -14.09
N HIS A 435 6.39 22.24 -13.98
CA HIS A 435 4.95 22.12 -13.69
C HIS A 435 4.66 21.59 -12.28
N PHE A 436 5.67 21.59 -11.38
CA PHE A 436 5.59 20.95 -10.07
C PHE A 436 4.39 21.45 -9.24
N HIS A 437 4.15 22.76 -9.19
CA HIS A 437 3.03 23.33 -8.44
C HIS A 437 1.65 22.98 -9.03
N GLU A 438 1.55 22.81 -10.35
CA GLU A 438 0.29 22.47 -11.03
C GLU A 438 -0.04 20.98 -10.83
N ILE A 439 0.96 20.11 -10.97
CA ILE A 439 0.84 18.66 -10.77
C ILE A 439 0.59 18.32 -9.30
N LEU A 440 1.30 18.99 -8.37
CA LEU A 440 1.10 18.82 -6.93
C LEU A 440 -0.30 19.27 -6.50
N LEU A 441 -0.79 20.41 -7.02
CA LEU A 441 -2.15 20.88 -6.76
C LEU A 441 -3.20 19.89 -7.28
N PHE A 442 -3.02 19.38 -8.50
CA PHE A 442 -3.91 18.39 -9.07
C PHE A 442 -3.93 17.09 -8.24
N ARG A 443 -2.76 16.59 -7.81
CA ARG A 443 -2.65 15.44 -6.89
C ARG A 443 -3.46 15.71 -5.62
N GLU A 444 -3.19 16.80 -4.92
CA GLU A 444 -3.84 17.15 -3.64
C GLU A 444 -5.37 17.18 -3.76
N ILE A 445 -5.90 17.74 -4.86
CA ILE A 445 -7.35 17.78 -5.14
C ILE A 445 -7.91 16.37 -5.35
N VAL A 446 -7.26 15.54 -6.19
CA VAL A 446 -7.70 14.17 -6.45
C VAL A 446 -7.67 13.34 -5.17
N GLU A 447 -6.55 13.40 -4.44
CA GLU A 447 -6.32 12.62 -3.23
C GLU A 447 -7.28 13.02 -2.10
N THR A 448 -7.45 14.32 -1.83
CA THR A 448 -8.44 14.83 -0.87
C THR A 448 -9.86 14.42 -1.25
N SER A 449 -10.20 14.40 -2.55
CA SER A 449 -11.53 13.98 -3.02
C SER A 449 -11.76 12.49 -2.78
N LEU A 450 -10.76 11.64 -3.04
CA LEU A 450 -10.80 10.19 -2.78
C LEU A 450 -10.86 9.90 -1.28
N GLN A 451 -10.05 10.56 -0.46
CA GLN A 451 -10.08 10.46 1.01
C GLN A 451 -11.43 10.95 1.56
N THR A 452 -12.02 12.02 1.00
CA THR A 452 -13.37 12.48 1.39
C THR A 452 -14.45 11.46 1.03
N LEU A 453 -14.36 10.80 -0.13
CA LEU A 453 -15.29 9.73 -0.48
C LEU A 453 -15.10 8.50 0.42
N GLN A 454 -13.87 8.17 0.81
CA GLN A 454 -13.61 7.10 1.77
C GLN A 454 -14.25 7.43 3.14
N ALA A 455 -14.13 8.68 3.62
CA ALA A 455 -14.83 9.14 4.82
C ALA A 455 -16.37 9.03 4.69
N TYR A 456 -16.93 9.40 3.53
CA TYR A 456 -18.35 9.23 3.26
C TYR A 456 -18.78 7.76 3.23
N ARG A 457 -17.99 6.86 2.61
CA ARG A 457 -18.22 5.41 2.67
C ARG A 457 -18.18 4.89 4.10
N MET A 458 -17.19 5.27 4.89
CA MET A 458 -17.13 4.94 6.32
C MET A 458 -18.38 5.42 7.07
N SER A 459 -18.94 6.58 6.72
CA SER A 459 -20.19 7.09 7.31
C SER A 459 -21.41 6.22 7.01
N LYS A 460 -21.43 5.55 5.84
CA LYS A 460 -22.52 4.67 5.39
C LYS A 460 -22.36 3.22 5.85
N PHE A 461 -21.12 2.71 5.92
CA PHE A 461 -20.83 1.28 6.09
C PHE A 461 -20.25 0.90 7.46
N LEU A 462 -19.61 1.84 8.19
CA LEU A 462 -19.02 1.54 9.51
C LEU A 462 -19.89 2.06 10.66
N PRO A 463 -20.55 1.18 11.44
CA PRO A 463 -21.21 1.58 12.69
C PRO A 463 -20.21 2.02 13.78
N ARG A 464 -18.90 1.74 13.61
CA ARG A 464 -17.82 2.16 14.53
C ARG A 464 -17.58 3.66 14.48
N THR A 465 -18.40 4.40 15.23
CA THR A 465 -18.33 5.88 15.36
C THR A 465 -16.95 6.41 15.71
N LEU A 466 -16.17 5.71 16.56
CA LEU A 466 -14.81 6.12 16.93
C LEU A 466 -13.82 6.07 15.75
N LEU A 467 -13.89 5.04 14.90
CA LEU A 467 -13.01 4.87 13.75
C LEU A 467 -13.36 5.90 12.65
N ASN A 468 -14.66 6.10 12.41
CA ASN A 468 -15.17 7.14 11.51
C ASN A 468 -14.74 8.55 11.96
N ARG A 469 -14.96 8.91 13.23
CA ARG A 469 -14.48 10.17 13.82
C ARG A 469 -12.97 10.36 13.67
N PHE A 470 -12.18 9.33 13.99
CA PHE A 470 -10.72 9.40 13.88
C PHE A 470 -10.27 9.72 12.45
N TYR A 471 -10.83 9.02 11.46
CA TYR A 471 -10.50 9.25 10.06
C TYR A 471 -10.92 10.65 9.58
N VAL A 472 -12.12 11.11 9.94
CA VAL A 472 -12.62 12.43 9.56
C VAL A 472 -11.81 13.56 10.21
N ILE A 473 -11.41 13.41 11.47
CA ILE A 473 -10.52 14.36 12.14
C ILE A 473 -9.15 14.40 11.43
N LEU A 474 -8.60 13.23 11.06
CA LEU A 474 -7.32 13.15 10.35
C LEU A 474 -7.40 13.83 8.97
N LEU A 475 -8.48 13.60 8.20
CA LEU A 475 -8.76 14.27 6.93
C LEU A 475 -8.88 15.80 7.10
N ALA A 476 -9.66 16.27 8.07
CA ALA A 476 -9.82 17.70 8.31
C ALA A 476 -8.50 18.37 8.74
N VAL A 477 -7.71 17.71 9.59
CA VAL A 477 -6.38 18.17 9.99
C VAL A 477 -5.41 18.18 8.80
N ASN A 478 -5.50 17.23 7.85
CA ASN A 478 -4.71 17.27 6.62
C ASN A 478 -5.09 18.46 5.73
N CYS A 479 -6.39 18.66 5.46
CA CYS A 479 -6.90 19.82 4.72
C CYS A 479 -6.46 21.16 5.34
N TRP A 480 -6.35 21.23 6.67
CA TRP A 480 -5.91 22.43 7.38
C TRP A 480 -4.40 22.54 7.58
N SER A 481 -3.61 21.52 7.26
CA SER A 481 -2.17 21.48 7.49
C SER A 481 -1.44 22.61 6.76
N SER A 482 -1.79 22.79 5.49
CA SER A 482 -1.36 23.91 4.65
C SER A 482 -1.77 25.28 5.20
N VAL A 483 -2.81 25.38 6.03
CA VAL A 483 -3.27 26.64 6.62
C VAL A 483 -2.57 26.92 7.96
N PHE A 484 -2.55 25.96 8.88
CA PHE A 484 -1.97 26.13 10.22
C PHE A 484 -0.44 26.17 10.22
N ILE A 485 0.21 25.31 9.43
CA ILE A 485 1.68 25.24 9.39
C ILE A 485 2.26 26.48 8.66
N ASN A 486 1.51 27.06 7.72
CA ASN A 486 1.83 28.35 7.09
C ASN A 486 1.63 29.58 8.00
N SER A 487 0.78 29.51 9.04
CA SER A 487 0.37 30.68 9.83
C SER A 487 0.97 30.75 11.25
N CYS A 488 1.10 29.61 11.94
CA CYS A 488 1.30 29.59 13.39
C CYS A 488 2.67 29.07 13.85
N PHE A 489 3.19 27.95 13.31
CA PHE A 489 4.27 27.19 13.97
C PHE A 489 5.70 27.35 13.41
N PHE A 490 5.89 27.67 12.12
CA PHE A 490 7.22 27.68 11.49
C PHE A 490 7.51 28.94 10.66
N LYS A 491 7.50 30.12 11.30
CA LYS A 491 7.83 31.41 10.63
C LYS A 491 9.29 31.55 10.16
N GLY A 492 10.15 30.54 10.33
CA GLY A 492 11.60 30.66 10.07
C GLY A 492 12.32 29.43 9.51
N ASN A 493 11.62 28.37 9.07
CA ASN A 493 12.28 27.25 8.35
C ASN A 493 11.31 26.54 7.40
N GLU A 494 11.53 26.72 6.11
CA GLU A 494 10.64 26.26 5.03
C GLU A 494 10.61 24.73 4.90
N ALA A 495 11.76 24.07 4.94
CA ALA A 495 11.86 22.62 4.83
C ALA A 495 11.10 21.88 5.95
N ARG A 496 11.21 22.34 7.21
CA ARG A 496 10.47 21.73 8.33
C ARG A 496 8.95 21.86 8.18
N ARG A 497 8.48 22.99 7.63
CA ARG A 497 7.06 23.19 7.30
C ARG A 497 6.59 22.21 6.22
N ARG A 498 7.32 22.12 5.11
CA ARG A 498 6.98 21.19 4.00
C ARG A 498 7.01 19.74 4.47
N PHE A 499 8.05 19.35 5.21
CA PHE A 499 8.15 18.03 5.83
C PHE A 499 6.96 17.72 6.75
N GLY A 500 6.51 18.69 7.55
CA GLY A 500 5.35 18.55 8.42
C GLY A 500 4.04 18.28 7.66
N CYS A 501 3.79 19.00 6.56
CA CYS A 501 2.62 18.73 5.71
C CYS A 501 2.70 17.33 5.08
N ILE A 502 3.82 17.00 4.41
CA ILE A 502 4.00 15.73 3.69
C ILE A 502 3.98 14.52 4.65
N ALA A 503 4.44 14.70 5.90
CA ALA A 503 4.37 13.64 6.91
C ALA A 503 2.95 13.37 7.39
N LEU A 504 2.10 14.40 7.52
CA LEU A 504 0.70 14.24 7.89
C LEU A 504 -0.12 13.63 6.74
N ASP A 505 0.12 14.12 5.52
CA ASP A 505 -0.40 13.57 4.27
C ASP A 505 -0.12 12.06 4.18
N CYS A 506 1.15 11.66 4.31
CA CYS A 506 1.58 10.27 4.33
C CYS A 506 0.95 9.43 5.46
N VAL A 507 0.55 10.04 6.59
CA VAL A 507 -0.17 9.34 7.67
C VAL A 507 -1.63 9.11 7.30
N LEU A 508 -2.30 10.10 6.71
CA LEU A 508 -3.67 9.95 6.22
C LEU A 508 -3.75 8.92 5.10
N ASP A 509 -2.84 8.98 4.13
CA ASP A 509 -2.69 7.99 3.07
C ASP A 509 -2.46 6.57 3.62
N LEU A 510 -1.64 6.41 4.66
CA LEU A 510 -1.41 5.10 5.28
C LEU A 510 -2.68 4.56 5.95
N VAL A 511 -3.42 5.43 6.64
CA VAL A 511 -4.69 5.06 7.27
C VAL A 511 -5.76 4.77 6.21
N ALA A 512 -5.79 5.50 5.10
CA ALA A 512 -6.74 5.34 4.00
C ALA A 512 -6.45 4.12 3.09
N CYS A 513 -5.17 3.73 2.96
CA CYS A 513 -4.73 2.61 2.12
C CYS A 513 -4.89 1.24 2.78
N MET A 514 -4.81 1.17 4.11
CA MET A 514 -4.89 -0.09 4.86
C MET A 514 -5.36 0.05 6.30
N GLY A 515 -5.18 1.21 6.93
CA GLY A 515 -5.34 1.33 8.38
C GLY A 515 -6.78 1.09 8.83
N VAL A 516 -7.76 1.55 8.05
CA VAL A 516 -9.17 1.28 8.29
C VAL A 516 -9.48 -0.21 8.14
N GLU A 517 -9.05 -0.83 7.05
CA GLU A 517 -9.35 -2.23 6.73
C GLU A 517 -8.67 -3.20 7.72
N VAL A 518 -7.41 -2.96 8.07
CA VAL A 518 -6.68 -3.78 9.05
C VAL A 518 -7.33 -3.70 10.43
N ILE A 519 -7.82 -2.53 10.85
CA ILE A 519 -8.56 -2.39 12.12
C ILE A 519 -9.89 -3.17 12.09
N VAL A 520 -10.60 -3.14 10.96
CA VAL A 520 -11.84 -3.92 10.78
C VAL A 520 -11.55 -5.42 10.83
N VAL A 521 -10.64 -5.94 10.00
CA VAL A 521 -10.31 -7.38 9.95
C VAL A 521 -9.80 -7.90 11.30
N LEU A 522 -8.96 -7.13 11.99
CA LEU A 522 -8.49 -7.46 13.35
C LEU A 522 -9.62 -7.62 14.37
N SER A 523 -10.75 -6.94 14.17
CA SER A 523 -11.86 -7.02 15.12
C SER A 523 -12.70 -8.29 14.99
N TYR A 524 -12.54 -9.04 13.90
CA TYR A 524 -13.19 -10.34 13.65
C TYR A 524 -12.21 -11.53 13.76
N SER A 525 -10.92 -11.29 14.01
CA SER A 525 -9.89 -12.33 13.93
C SER A 525 -9.98 -13.43 14.99
N ASN A 526 -10.83 -13.24 16.01
CA ASN A 526 -11.12 -14.22 17.06
C ASN A 526 -12.46 -14.94 16.84
N ASP A 527 -13.29 -14.44 15.92
CA ASP A 527 -14.67 -14.92 15.68
C ASP A 527 -14.71 -16.00 14.58
N PHE A 528 -13.64 -16.07 13.77
CA PHE A 528 -13.47 -17.07 12.71
C PHE A 528 -12.37 -18.07 13.08
N ASP A 529 -12.75 -19.30 13.45
CA ASP A 529 -11.81 -20.44 13.42
C ASP A 529 -11.67 -20.95 11.98
N LEU A 530 -10.41 -21.15 11.59
CA LEU A 530 -9.96 -21.53 10.26
C LEU A 530 -10.02 -23.01 9.94
N ASN A 531 -10.37 -23.81 10.93
CA ASN A 531 -10.68 -25.22 10.74
C ASN A 531 -12.14 -25.43 10.30
N LEU A 532 -12.90 -24.34 10.04
CA LEU A 532 -14.34 -24.36 9.75
C LEU A 532 -15.11 -25.12 10.84
N ASP A 533 -14.78 -24.83 12.10
CA ASP A 533 -15.47 -25.40 13.25
C ASP A 533 -16.94 -24.99 13.29
N VAL A 534 -17.74 -25.81 13.97
CA VAL A 534 -19.17 -25.62 14.22
C VAL A 534 -19.47 -24.22 14.77
N SER A 535 -18.60 -23.67 15.62
CA SER A 535 -18.73 -22.31 16.16
C SER A 535 -18.70 -21.19 15.09
N SER A 536 -17.88 -21.31 14.05
CA SER A 536 -17.82 -20.36 12.94
C SER A 536 -19.12 -20.35 12.12
N PHE A 537 -19.74 -21.52 11.92
CA PHE A 537 -21.04 -21.65 11.25
C PHE A 537 -22.17 -21.05 12.09
N LEU A 538 -22.22 -21.38 13.40
CA LEU A 538 -23.22 -20.84 14.32
C LEU A 538 -23.23 -19.31 14.36
N THR A 539 -22.06 -18.69 14.29
CA THR A 539 -21.90 -17.22 14.34
C THR A 539 -22.63 -16.49 13.20
N LEU A 540 -22.87 -17.15 12.05
CA LEU A 540 -23.67 -16.59 10.95
C LEU A 540 -25.16 -16.38 11.31
N PHE A 541 -25.70 -17.12 12.28
CA PHE A 541 -27.09 -17.00 12.72
C PHE A 541 -27.33 -15.80 13.64
N ASN A 542 -26.26 -15.24 14.22
CA ASN A 542 -26.34 -14.02 15.02
C ASN A 542 -26.54 -12.79 14.13
N ASN A 543 -27.77 -12.27 14.09
CA ASN A 543 -28.13 -11.13 13.24
C ASN A 543 -27.31 -9.86 13.51
N GLU A 544 -27.04 -9.52 14.76
CA GLU A 544 -26.27 -8.30 15.09
C GLU A 544 -24.82 -8.40 14.63
N TRP A 545 -24.21 -9.58 14.80
CA TRP A 545 -22.87 -9.86 14.30
C TRP A 545 -22.84 -9.89 12.77
N MET A 546 -23.75 -10.62 12.12
CA MET A 546 -23.86 -10.73 10.66
C MET A 546 -24.09 -9.37 10.00
N ALA A 547 -25.05 -8.60 10.50
CA ALA A 547 -25.34 -7.25 10.01
C ALA A 547 -24.13 -6.31 10.13
N ARG A 548 -23.40 -6.38 11.24
CA ARG A 548 -22.18 -5.61 11.42
C ARG A 548 -21.08 -6.08 10.46
N ALA A 549 -20.84 -7.39 10.39
CA ALA A 549 -19.82 -8.01 9.54
C ALA A 549 -20.02 -7.65 8.07
N TYR A 550 -21.21 -7.87 7.50
CA TYR A 550 -21.47 -7.59 6.09
C TYR A 550 -21.38 -6.10 5.75
N ASN A 551 -21.82 -5.22 6.64
CA ASN A 551 -21.70 -3.78 6.43
C ASN A 551 -20.22 -3.33 6.50
N GLU A 552 -19.44 -3.84 7.46
CA GLU A 552 -18.01 -3.51 7.59
C GLU A 552 -17.13 -4.17 6.51
N PHE A 553 -17.51 -5.35 6.00
CA PHE A 553 -16.80 -6.04 4.93
C PHE A 553 -16.85 -5.29 3.59
N GLN A 554 -17.87 -4.46 3.34
CA GLN A 554 -17.93 -3.51 2.21
C GLN A 554 -16.82 -2.43 2.24
N MET A 555 -16.09 -2.32 3.35
CA MET A 555 -14.85 -1.54 3.46
C MET A 555 -13.59 -2.40 3.32
N VAL A 556 -13.64 -3.69 3.66
CA VAL A 556 -12.51 -4.62 3.55
C VAL A 556 -12.31 -5.04 2.09
N VAL A 557 -13.31 -5.65 1.46
CA VAL A 557 -13.25 -6.07 0.06
C VAL A 557 -13.38 -4.87 -0.88
N VAL A 558 -12.88 -5.02 -2.11
CA VAL A 558 -13.02 -4.04 -3.17
C VAL A 558 -14.47 -4.01 -3.67
N ALA A 559 -15.24 -3.04 -3.17
CA ALA A 559 -16.68 -2.92 -3.46
C ALA A 559 -17.00 -2.26 -4.81
N SER A 560 -16.03 -1.60 -5.46
CA SER A 560 -16.21 -0.99 -6.78
C SER A 560 -14.87 -0.68 -7.46
N TRP A 561 -14.92 -0.36 -8.76
CA TRP A 561 -13.76 0.17 -9.47
C TRP A 561 -13.18 1.43 -8.86
N TRP A 562 -14.03 2.31 -8.34
CA TRP A 562 -13.58 3.55 -7.70
C TRP A 562 -12.95 3.30 -6.32
N ASP A 563 -13.37 2.25 -5.61
CA ASP A 563 -12.69 1.76 -4.41
C ASP A 563 -11.27 1.31 -4.75
N LEU A 564 -11.11 0.47 -5.79
CA LEU A 564 -9.79 0.03 -6.27
C LEU A 564 -8.88 1.20 -6.66
N VAL A 565 -9.42 2.17 -7.41
CA VAL A 565 -8.70 3.40 -7.80
C VAL A 565 -8.32 4.24 -6.57
N SER A 566 -9.19 4.34 -5.56
CA SER A 566 -8.88 5.06 -4.31
C SER A 566 -7.69 4.43 -3.60
N ARG A 567 -7.73 3.11 -3.34
CA ARG A 567 -6.66 2.36 -2.65
C ARG A 567 -5.35 2.38 -3.43
N ALA A 568 -5.40 2.23 -4.75
CA ALA A 568 -4.22 2.36 -5.61
C ALA A 568 -3.62 3.78 -5.56
N THR A 569 -4.46 4.82 -5.50
CA THR A 569 -4.01 6.21 -5.37
C THR A 569 -3.33 6.45 -4.03
N PHE A 570 -3.90 6.00 -2.90
CA PHE A 570 -3.26 6.13 -1.58
C PHE A 570 -1.94 5.35 -1.49
N SER A 571 -1.89 4.13 -2.05
CA SER A 571 -0.63 3.34 -2.11
C SER A 571 0.46 4.03 -2.95
N LEU A 572 0.08 4.76 -4.01
CA LEU A 572 1.00 5.56 -4.82
C LEU A 572 1.37 6.89 -4.13
N GLY A 573 0.43 7.54 -3.44
CA GLY A 573 0.68 8.73 -2.63
C GLY A 573 1.71 8.46 -1.53
N LEU A 574 1.62 7.32 -0.85
CA LEU A 574 2.68 6.83 0.06
C LEU A 574 4.07 6.74 -0.60
N LEU A 575 4.16 6.24 -1.84
CA LEU A 575 5.44 6.17 -2.56
C LEU A 575 6.00 7.57 -2.85
N ILE A 576 5.14 8.50 -3.29
CA ILE A 576 5.54 9.88 -3.61
C ILE A 576 5.89 10.66 -2.34
N SER A 577 5.01 10.69 -1.34
CA SER A 577 5.21 11.43 -0.09
C SER A 577 6.39 10.90 0.73
N THR A 578 6.62 9.58 0.79
CA THR A 578 7.87 9.06 1.40
C THR A 578 9.12 9.40 0.60
N THR A 579 9.04 9.49 -0.74
CA THR A 579 10.19 9.88 -1.57
C THR A 579 10.53 11.36 -1.39
N ASN A 580 9.54 12.24 -1.44
CA ASN A 580 9.69 13.67 -1.15
C ASN A 580 10.25 13.91 0.25
N MET A 581 9.79 13.16 1.27
CA MET A 581 10.38 13.23 2.61
C MET A 581 11.84 12.78 2.65
N LYS A 582 12.24 11.71 1.93
CA LYS A 582 13.64 11.25 1.89
C LYS A 582 14.56 12.29 1.27
N GLU A 583 14.11 13.03 0.25
CA GLU A 583 14.88 14.16 -0.32
C GLU A 583 15.03 15.32 0.65
N LEU A 584 14.00 15.59 1.47
CA LEU A 584 14.01 16.62 2.50
C LEU A 584 14.81 16.26 3.77
N LEU A 585 15.40 15.06 3.89
CA LEU A 585 16.17 14.64 5.08
C LEU A 585 17.68 14.54 4.82
N GLN A 586 18.48 15.27 5.59
CA GLN A 586 19.94 15.18 5.61
C GLN A 586 20.48 14.83 7.01
N ARG A 587 21.62 14.12 7.06
CA ARG A 587 22.32 13.78 8.29
C ARG A 587 23.33 14.88 8.66
N LEU A 588 23.28 15.36 9.90
CA LEU A 588 24.26 16.29 10.47
C LEU A 588 25.68 15.67 10.46
N PRO A 589 26.72 16.40 10.00
CA PRO A 589 28.11 15.97 10.13
C PRO A 589 28.52 15.86 11.61
N ILE A 590 29.32 14.84 11.94
CA ILE A 590 29.83 14.62 13.30
C ILE A 590 30.88 15.69 13.59
N ASN A 591 30.52 16.65 14.45
CA ASN A 591 31.40 17.75 14.83
C ASN A 591 32.42 17.26 15.86
N ASN A 592 33.65 16.95 15.43
CA ASN A 592 34.74 16.66 16.35
C ASN A 592 35.20 17.97 17.02
N ASN A 593 35.00 18.06 18.33
CA ASN A 593 35.29 19.25 19.13
C ASN A 593 36.69 19.84 18.87
N ARG A 594 36.74 21.09 18.42
CA ARG A 594 37.85 22.00 18.72
C ARG A 594 37.30 23.26 19.37
N VAL A 595 37.74 23.48 20.61
CA VAL A 595 37.38 24.62 21.44
C VAL A 595 38.07 25.88 20.93
N ALA A 596 37.30 26.95 20.73
CA ALA A 596 37.80 28.33 20.75
C ALA A 596 36.67 29.26 21.22
N GLN A 597 36.87 29.92 22.36
CA GLN A 597 35.95 30.96 22.86
C GLN A 597 36.03 32.21 21.99
N SER A 598 34.89 32.86 21.74
CA SER A 598 34.82 34.32 21.86
C SER A 598 33.39 34.76 22.21
N SER A 599 33.30 35.81 23.01
CA SER A 599 32.07 36.30 23.64
C SER A 599 31.25 37.20 22.72
N PHE A 600 29.93 37.03 22.69
CA PHE A 600 29.00 38.00 22.10
C PHE A 600 28.12 38.62 23.19
N SER A 601 28.11 39.95 23.27
CA SER A 601 27.13 40.71 24.06
C SER A 601 25.95 41.09 23.16
N ALA A 602 24.73 40.85 23.64
CA ALA A 602 23.52 41.17 22.90
C ALA A 602 23.14 42.65 23.05
N VAL A 603 22.78 43.31 21.95
CA VAL A 603 22.07 44.60 21.95
C VAL A 603 20.91 44.50 20.97
N ALA A 604 19.69 44.68 21.47
CA ALA A 604 18.48 44.68 20.65
C ALA A 604 18.21 46.08 20.09
N ILE A 605 17.90 46.18 18.79
CA ILE A 605 17.42 47.42 18.16
C ILE A 605 16.18 47.10 17.30
N LYS A 606 15.21 48.02 17.33
CA LYS A 606 13.85 47.87 16.82
C LYS A 606 13.77 47.83 15.29
N ASP A 607 12.89 46.97 14.79
CA ASP A 607 12.37 47.00 13.42
C ASP A 607 11.69 48.35 13.11
N THR A 608 12.04 48.97 11.98
CA THR A 608 11.22 50.02 11.36
C THR A 608 11.08 49.73 9.87
N LYS A 609 9.97 49.07 9.49
CA LYS A 609 9.71 48.66 8.11
C LYS A 609 9.55 49.86 7.17
N LYS A 610 10.27 49.85 6.05
CA LYS A 610 9.86 50.54 4.81
C LYS A 610 9.80 49.55 3.65
N THR A 611 8.60 49.41 3.10
CA THR A 611 8.26 48.52 1.99
C THR A 611 8.67 49.09 0.64
N ALA A 612 9.36 48.29 -0.18
CA ALA A 612 9.56 48.53 -1.61
C ALA A 612 9.01 47.34 -2.44
N LYS A 613 8.56 47.62 -3.67
CA LYS A 613 7.66 46.74 -4.43
C LYS A 613 8.38 45.66 -5.24
N SER A 614 8.00 44.39 -5.00
CA SER A 614 8.02 43.31 -6.00
C SER A 614 6.64 42.66 -5.98
N SER A 615 5.71 43.17 -6.81
CA SER A 615 4.27 43.09 -6.51
C SER A 615 3.36 42.61 -7.65
N THR A 616 3.89 41.96 -8.69
CA THR A 616 3.05 41.48 -9.81
C THR A 616 3.16 39.97 -10.00
N GLU A 617 4.31 39.40 -10.37
CA GLU A 617 4.46 37.94 -10.53
C GLU A 617 4.39 37.21 -9.17
N ASN A 618 5.17 37.66 -8.18
CA ASN A 618 5.08 37.17 -6.79
C ASN A 618 3.67 37.33 -6.19
N LEU A 619 2.89 38.30 -6.67
CA LEU A 619 1.51 38.51 -6.22
C LEU A 619 0.53 37.53 -6.86
N VAL A 620 0.73 37.12 -8.12
CA VAL A 620 -0.13 36.14 -8.80
C VAL A 620 0.08 34.75 -8.18
N THR A 621 1.32 34.27 -8.08
CA THR A 621 1.62 32.97 -7.45
C THR A 621 1.22 32.94 -5.98
N GLY A 622 1.47 34.04 -5.24
CA GLY A 622 1.05 34.19 -3.85
C GLY A 622 -0.47 34.28 -3.64
N LYS A 623 -1.22 34.80 -4.62
CA LYS A 623 -2.69 34.78 -4.61
C LYS A 623 -3.23 33.37 -4.88
N ILE A 624 -2.72 32.68 -5.91
CA ILE A 624 -3.14 31.32 -6.25
C ILE A 624 -2.94 30.38 -5.06
N LEU A 625 -1.76 30.38 -4.44
CA LEU A 625 -1.48 29.55 -3.26
C LEU A 625 -2.39 29.89 -2.06
N ARG A 626 -2.75 31.16 -1.86
CA ARG A 626 -3.72 31.55 -0.83
C ARG A 626 -5.14 31.08 -1.15
N THR A 627 -5.57 31.17 -2.40
CA THR A 627 -6.89 30.66 -2.85
C THR A 627 -6.98 29.15 -2.65
N VAL A 628 -5.93 28.41 -3.01
CA VAL A 628 -5.80 26.95 -2.80
C VAL A 628 -5.87 26.59 -1.31
N ASN A 629 -5.04 27.23 -0.48
CA ASN A 629 -5.04 26.96 0.96
C ASN A 629 -6.38 27.33 1.61
N LEU A 630 -7.05 28.38 1.13
CA LEU A 630 -8.40 28.75 1.59
C LEU A 630 -9.46 27.73 1.13
N PHE A 631 -9.34 27.19 -0.09
CA PHE A 631 -10.21 26.12 -0.57
C PHE A 631 -10.10 24.86 0.31
N PHE A 632 -8.90 24.35 0.58
CA PHE A 632 -8.71 23.22 1.49
C PHE A 632 -9.12 23.55 2.94
N GLY A 633 -8.85 24.78 3.39
CA GLY A 633 -9.34 25.30 4.66
C GLY A 633 -10.86 25.19 4.82
N VAL A 634 -11.61 25.66 3.82
CA VAL A 634 -13.07 25.59 3.75
C VAL A 634 -13.56 24.14 3.57
N TRP A 635 -12.85 23.32 2.79
CA TRP A 635 -13.20 21.91 2.59
C TRP A 635 -13.14 21.12 3.90
N GLY A 636 -12.07 21.29 4.70
CA GLY A 636 -11.97 20.67 6.03
C GLY A 636 -13.08 21.11 7.00
N VAL A 637 -13.52 22.38 6.91
CA VAL A 637 -14.68 22.88 7.67
C VAL A 637 -15.98 22.23 7.18
N LEU A 638 -16.18 22.09 5.87
CA LEU A 638 -17.36 21.48 5.27
C LEU A 638 -17.46 19.98 5.62
N VAL A 639 -16.36 19.23 5.52
CA VAL A 639 -16.27 17.82 5.91
C VAL A 639 -16.61 17.63 7.39
N LEU A 640 -16.07 18.47 8.28
CA LEU A 640 -16.42 18.43 9.70
C LEU A 640 -17.88 18.82 9.95
N ALA A 641 -18.41 19.83 9.25
CA ALA A 641 -19.81 20.23 9.39
C ALA A 641 -20.77 19.11 8.97
N LEU A 642 -20.48 18.40 7.88
CA LEU A 642 -21.23 17.22 7.42
C LEU A 642 -21.16 16.07 8.43
N HIS A 643 -19.98 15.80 9.00
CA HIS A 643 -19.82 14.76 10.01
C HIS A 643 -20.48 15.13 11.35
N ILE A 644 -20.43 16.40 11.78
CA ILE A 644 -21.12 16.89 12.99
C ILE A 644 -22.64 16.84 12.80
N HIS A 645 -23.15 17.27 11.63
CA HIS A 645 -24.56 17.13 11.27
C HIS A 645 -25.00 15.66 11.35
N ALA A 646 -24.27 14.76 10.69
CA ALA A 646 -24.58 13.34 10.73
C ALA A 646 -24.55 12.80 12.17
N PHE A 647 -23.51 13.12 12.95
CA PHE A 647 -23.40 12.70 14.35
C PHE A 647 -24.42 13.35 15.29
N SER A 648 -25.12 14.41 14.87
CA SER A 648 -26.20 15.02 15.67
C SER A 648 -27.53 14.24 15.60
N GLN A 649 -27.64 13.25 14.73
CA GLN A 649 -28.80 12.34 14.68
C GLN A 649 -28.90 11.53 15.99
N PRO A 650 -30.11 11.27 16.51
CA PRO A 650 -30.30 10.49 17.73
C PRO A 650 -29.86 9.04 17.52
N VAL A 651 -29.39 8.40 18.60
CA VAL A 651 -29.18 6.95 18.64
C VAL A 651 -30.49 6.30 19.07
N LEU A 652 -31.02 5.41 18.24
CA LEU A 652 -32.32 4.78 18.45
C LEU A 652 -32.16 3.35 18.99
N PRO A 653 -32.86 2.95 20.06
CA PRO A 653 -32.79 1.58 20.60
C PRO A 653 -33.27 0.52 19.60
N GLN A 654 -34.25 0.88 18.75
CA GLN A 654 -34.75 0.03 17.65
C GLN A 654 -33.79 -0.08 16.44
N CYS A 655 -32.58 0.46 16.53
CA CYS A 655 -31.56 0.42 15.48
C CYS A 655 -30.28 -0.30 15.93
N LEU A 656 -30.38 -1.62 16.09
CA LEU A 656 -29.32 -2.51 16.59
C LEU A 656 -27.98 -2.34 15.84
N VAL A 657 -28.03 -2.06 14.54
CA VAL A 657 -26.87 -1.62 13.75
C VAL A 657 -27.20 -0.31 13.03
N GLN A 658 -27.11 0.80 13.77
CA GLN A 658 -27.25 2.14 13.23
C GLN A 658 -25.97 2.61 12.49
N VAL A 659 -26.16 3.26 11.34
CA VAL A 659 -25.10 3.96 10.58
C VAL A 659 -25.41 5.45 10.48
N ILE A 660 -24.40 6.25 10.15
CA ILE A 660 -24.46 7.71 10.28
C ILE A 660 -24.01 8.39 8.97
N PRO A 661 -24.73 8.15 7.84
CA PRO A 661 -24.38 8.71 6.54
C PRO A 661 -24.52 10.23 6.52
N TRP A 662 -23.60 10.91 5.83
CA TRP A 662 -23.64 12.36 5.72
C TRP A 662 -24.87 12.86 4.96
N ALA A 663 -25.37 14.03 5.38
CA ALA A 663 -26.57 14.68 4.85
C ALA A 663 -27.89 13.88 4.94
N ALA A 664 -27.92 12.75 5.66
CA ALA A 664 -29.18 12.06 5.98
C ALA A 664 -30.03 12.89 6.95
N SER A 665 -31.32 13.00 6.65
CA SER A 665 -32.30 13.78 7.43
C SER A 665 -32.91 12.99 8.58
N ARG A 666 -32.93 11.65 8.50
CA ARG A 666 -33.37 10.72 9.56
C ARG A 666 -32.23 9.75 9.93
N PRO A 667 -32.31 9.11 11.12
CA PRO A 667 -31.48 7.96 11.46
C PRO A 667 -31.53 6.86 10.39
N ALA A 668 -30.37 6.30 10.05
CA ALA A 668 -30.22 5.23 9.08
C ALA A 668 -29.83 3.93 9.79
N CYS A 669 -30.61 2.86 9.59
CA CYS A 669 -30.53 1.65 10.41
C CYS A 669 -30.40 0.43 9.50
N TYR A 670 -29.23 -0.21 9.51
CA TYR A 670 -28.96 -1.37 8.66
C TYR A 670 -29.72 -2.62 9.17
N LEU A 671 -29.63 -2.86 10.48
CA LEU A 671 -30.45 -3.83 11.20
C LEU A 671 -31.44 -3.05 12.07
N ALA A 672 -32.72 -3.12 11.71
CA ALA A 672 -33.82 -2.65 12.54
C ALA A 672 -34.22 -3.77 13.52
N GLY A 673 -34.43 -3.41 14.78
CA GLY A 673 -34.83 -4.31 15.85
C GLY A 673 -36.15 -3.87 16.48
N LEU A 674 -37.14 -4.76 16.54
CA LEU A 674 -38.38 -4.57 17.29
C LEU A 674 -38.40 -5.58 18.44
N ASP A 675 -37.83 -5.20 19.59
CA ASP A 675 -37.81 -6.03 20.80
C ASP A 675 -38.87 -5.50 21.77
N CYS A 676 -40.06 -6.10 21.77
CA CYS A 676 -41.18 -5.58 22.52
C CYS A 676 -40.98 -5.62 24.05
N ASP A 677 -40.19 -6.55 24.56
CA ASP A 677 -39.83 -6.64 25.99
C ASP A 677 -38.88 -5.49 26.37
N THR A 678 -37.82 -5.28 25.58
CA THR A 678 -36.85 -4.18 25.80
C THR A 678 -37.48 -2.79 25.59
N LEU A 679 -38.47 -2.68 24.72
CA LEU A 679 -39.17 -1.42 24.39
C LEU A 679 -40.41 -1.17 25.25
N GLU A 680 -40.77 -2.08 26.16
CA GLU A 680 -41.95 -2.01 27.04
C GLU A 680 -43.30 -1.84 26.28
N ILE A 681 -43.45 -2.47 25.12
CA ILE A 681 -44.67 -2.42 24.26
C ILE A 681 -45.30 -3.80 24.05
N SER A 682 -46.53 -3.86 23.51
CA SER A 682 -47.21 -5.13 23.19
C SER A 682 -46.99 -5.60 21.75
N GLY A 683 -46.62 -4.68 20.86
CA GLY A 683 -46.49 -4.92 19.42
C GLY A 683 -47.77 -4.62 18.63
N ASN A 684 -48.70 -3.85 19.19
CA ASN A 684 -49.92 -3.42 18.48
C ASN A 684 -49.57 -2.48 17.32
N MET A 685 -50.44 -2.40 16.30
CA MET A 685 -50.11 -1.73 15.02
C MET A 685 -49.67 -0.26 15.18
N ASP A 686 -50.35 0.50 16.05
CA ASP A 686 -50.03 1.91 16.33
C ASP A 686 -48.66 2.07 17.04
N GLU A 687 -48.28 1.12 17.91
CA GLU A 687 -46.99 1.13 18.62
C GLU A 687 -45.85 0.86 17.62
N VAL A 688 -46.05 -0.10 16.72
CA VAL A 688 -45.06 -0.51 15.72
C VAL A 688 -44.89 0.57 14.64
N ASP A 689 -45.98 1.16 14.12
CA ASP A 689 -45.87 2.25 13.13
C ASP A 689 -45.18 3.49 13.71
N ALA A 690 -45.48 3.85 14.97
CA ALA A 690 -44.81 4.94 15.65
C ALA A 690 -43.28 4.73 15.71
N LEU A 691 -42.83 3.57 16.19
CA LEU A 691 -41.40 3.24 16.30
C LEU A 691 -40.68 3.14 14.95
N TRP A 692 -41.34 2.57 13.94
CA TRP A 692 -40.79 2.46 12.58
C TRP A 692 -40.81 3.79 11.81
N SER A 693 -41.60 4.78 12.24
CA SER A 693 -41.59 6.12 11.64
C SER A 693 -40.34 6.96 12.00
N GLU A 694 -39.62 6.60 13.07
CA GLU A 694 -38.49 7.37 13.59
C GLU A 694 -37.21 7.29 12.76
N PHE A 695 -37.04 6.21 11.98
CA PHE A 695 -35.87 5.99 11.11
C PHE A 695 -36.24 6.01 9.61
N ASP A 696 -35.21 5.93 8.75
CA ASP A 696 -35.38 5.78 7.30
C ASP A 696 -35.57 4.29 6.93
N SER A 697 -36.81 3.88 6.68
CA SER A 697 -37.20 2.53 6.24
C SER A 697 -36.43 2.07 4.98
N GLY A 698 -36.08 3.00 4.09
CA GLY A 698 -35.29 2.74 2.89
C GLY A 698 -33.81 2.41 3.14
N THR A 699 -33.35 2.44 4.40
CA THR A 699 -31.98 2.04 4.81
C THR A 699 -31.90 0.66 5.43
N VAL A 700 -33.04 0.04 5.77
CA VAL A 700 -33.11 -1.26 6.45
C VAL A 700 -32.79 -2.40 5.49
N VAL A 701 -31.80 -3.22 5.87
CA VAL A 701 -31.35 -4.40 5.13
C VAL A 701 -31.73 -5.69 5.86
N GLN A 702 -31.82 -5.66 7.19
CA GLN A 702 -32.32 -6.77 8.00
C GLN A 702 -33.32 -6.27 9.04
N LEU A 703 -34.34 -7.08 9.32
CA LEU A 703 -35.33 -6.82 10.36
C LEU A 703 -35.34 -7.99 11.35
N LEU A 704 -35.14 -7.68 12.63
CA LEU A 704 -35.24 -8.63 13.74
C LEU A 704 -36.40 -8.22 14.66
N ILE A 705 -37.47 -9.00 14.67
CA ILE A 705 -38.61 -8.82 15.58
C ILE A 705 -38.49 -9.87 16.68
N ARG A 706 -38.61 -9.48 17.95
CA ARG A 706 -38.57 -10.41 19.08
C ARG A 706 -39.46 -10.00 20.23
N HIS A 707 -39.93 -11.00 20.97
CA HIS A 707 -40.64 -10.85 22.26
C HIS A 707 -41.99 -10.13 22.21
N CYS A 708 -42.62 -10.00 21.04
CA CYS A 708 -43.89 -9.30 20.92
C CYS A 708 -45.07 -10.23 21.28
N PRO A 709 -45.84 -9.94 22.36
CA PRO A 709 -46.95 -10.79 22.77
C PRO A 709 -48.18 -10.70 21.86
N ALA A 710 -48.29 -9.66 21.03
CA ALA A 710 -49.41 -9.46 20.11
C ALA A 710 -49.00 -8.63 18.88
N LEU A 711 -48.02 -9.11 18.10
CA LEU A 711 -47.51 -8.40 16.94
C LEU A 711 -48.58 -8.19 15.87
N GLU A 712 -48.80 -6.94 15.49
CA GLU A 712 -49.59 -6.49 14.33
C GLU A 712 -48.69 -5.69 13.40
N VAL A 713 -48.47 -6.16 12.16
CA VAL A 713 -47.51 -5.52 11.24
C VAL A 713 -48.19 -4.40 10.42
N PRO A 714 -47.78 -3.13 10.57
CA PRO A 714 -48.38 -2.01 9.83
C PRO A 714 -47.96 -2.00 8.36
N SER A 715 -48.77 -1.36 7.50
CA SER A 715 -48.47 -1.22 6.07
C SER A 715 -47.17 -0.46 5.77
N ARG A 716 -46.62 0.30 6.72
CA ARG A 716 -45.27 0.90 6.63
C ARG A 716 -44.18 -0.13 6.31
N PHE A 717 -44.40 -1.41 6.63
CA PHE A 717 -43.51 -2.50 6.21
C PHE A 717 -43.19 -2.46 4.70
N THR A 718 -44.13 -2.05 3.84
CA THR A 718 -43.89 -1.97 2.39
C THR A 718 -42.87 -0.90 1.97
N GLU A 719 -42.45 0.00 2.86
CA GLU A 719 -41.41 1.01 2.57
C GLU A 719 -39.98 0.43 2.68
N PHE A 720 -39.81 -0.80 3.17
CA PHE A 720 -38.52 -1.42 3.49
C PHE A 720 -37.84 -2.01 2.23
N HIS A 721 -37.66 -1.18 1.20
CA HIS A 721 -37.27 -1.61 -0.15
C HIS A 721 -35.90 -2.30 -0.30
N ARG A 722 -35.04 -2.23 0.71
CA ARG A 722 -33.72 -2.89 0.74
C ARG A 722 -33.66 -4.13 1.63
N LEU A 723 -34.80 -4.53 2.19
CA LEU A 723 -34.89 -5.64 3.13
C LEU A 723 -34.46 -6.94 2.46
N ARG A 724 -33.43 -7.58 3.02
CA ARG A 724 -32.86 -8.86 2.57
C ARG A 724 -33.26 -10.03 3.45
N GLY A 725 -33.50 -9.80 4.74
CA GLY A 725 -33.88 -10.86 5.66
C GLY A 725 -34.79 -10.37 6.77
N VAL A 726 -35.80 -11.19 7.09
CA VAL A 726 -36.67 -11.02 8.25
C VAL A 726 -36.44 -12.20 9.18
N LYS A 727 -36.13 -11.93 10.46
CA LYS A 727 -36.21 -12.93 11.53
C LYS A 727 -37.24 -12.47 12.56
N VAL A 728 -38.13 -13.38 12.94
CA VAL A 728 -39.05 -13.24 14.06
C VAL A 728 -38.72 -14.30 15.10
N TYR A 729 -38.48 -13.89 16.36
CA TYR A 729 -38.13 -14.78 17.46
C TYR A 729 -39.11 -14.65 18.63
N ASN A 730 -39.56 -15.77 19.21
CA ASN A 730 -40.36 -15.83 20.46
C ASN A 730 -41.47 -14.77 20.51
N THR A 731 -42.37 -14.80 19.52
CA THR A 731 -43.34 -13.73 19.24
C THR A 731 -44.67 -14.34 18.82
N THR A 732 -45.78 -13.74 19.26
CA THR A 732 -47.12 -14.09 18.76
C THR A 732 -47.52 -13.09 17.66
N ILE A 733 -47.61 -13.57 16.42
CA ILE A 733 -48.16 -12.82 15.28
C ILE A 733 -49.68 -12.85 15.39
N LYS A 734 -50.25 -11.72 15.81
CA LYS A 734 -51.70 -11.50 15.91
C LYS A 734 -52.28 -11.12 14.55
N ASP A 735 -51.62 -10.20 13.84
CA ASP A 735 -51.95 -9.87 12.45
C ASP A 735 -50.69 -9.58 11.61
N TRP A 736 -50.68 -10.12 10.39
CA TRP A 736 -49.77 -9.73 9.33
C TRP A 736 -50.56 -9.82 8.02
N GLY A 737 -51.39 -8.82 7.79
CA GLY A 737 -52.32 -8.77 6.67
C GLY A 737 -51.69 -8.48 5.31
N GLU A 738 -52.51 -8.57 4.27
CA GLU A 738 -52.15 -8.33 2.86
C GLU A 738 -51.55 -6.91 2.62
N SER A 739 -52.00 -5.91 3.38
CA SER A 739 -51.48 -4.54 3.31
C SER A 739 -50.03 -4.37 3.76
N ALA A 740 -49.46 -5.40 4.41
CA ALA A 740 -48.05 -5.46 4.82
C ALA A 740 -47.36 -6.70 4.21
N ALA A 741 -47.85 -7.20 3.07
CA ALA A 741 -47.34 -8.44 2.48
C ALA A 741 -45.90 -8.33 1.97
N ILE A 742 -45.17 -9.45 2.08
CA ILE A 742 -43.88 -9.64 1.44
C ILE A 742 -44.12 -9.81 -0.07
N THR A 743 -43.97 -8.71 -0.81
CA THR A 743 -44.12 -8.66 -2.27
C THR A 743 -42.80 -8.33 -2.98
N ASN A 744 -42.56 -8.84 -4.19
CA ASN A 744 -41.46 -8.43 -5.09
C ASN A 744 -41.45 -6.92 -5.36
N THR A 745 -42.62 -6.31 -5.57
CA THR A 745 -42.76 -4.86 -5.80
C THR A 745 -42.15 -4.02 -4.67
N ASN A 746 -42.40 -4.41 -3.41
CA ASN A 746 -41.96 -3.67 -2.23
C ASN A 746 -40.66 -4.17 -1.61
N HIS A 747 -40.30 -5.45 -1.78
CA HIS A 747 -39.14 -6.10 -1.17
C HIS A 747 -38.34 -6.92 -2.21
N PRO A 748 -37.83 -6.30 -3.29
CA PRO A 748 -37.18 -7.02 -4.39
C PRO A 748 -35.86 -7.70 -4.00
N GLU A 749 -35.21 -7.26 -2.91
CA GLU A 749 -33.94 -7.82 -2.42
C GLU A 749 -34.09 -8.91 -1.35
N ILE A 750 -35.31 -9.29 -0.94
CA ILE A 750 -35.50 -10.24 0.18
C ILE A 750 -35.14 -11.67 -0.22
N THR A 751 -34.25 -12.30 0.55
CA THR A 751 -33.73 -13.66 0.30
C THR A 751 -34.13 -14.68 1.35
N ALA A 752 -34.39 -14.25 2.60
CA ALA A 752 -34.67 -15.17 3.69
C ALA A 752 -35.77 -14.70 4.68
N LEU A 753 -36.57 -15.65 5.15
CA LEU A 753 -37.60 -15.48 6.19
C LEU A 753 -37.46 -16.57 7.26
N PHE A 754 -37.21 -16.15 8.51
CA PHE A 754 -37.04 -17.03 9.66
C PHE A 754 -38.13 -16.76 10.72
N LEU A 755 -38.94 -17.76 11.08
CA LEU A 755 -39.96 -17.66 12.14
C LEU A 755 -39.68 -18.69 13.23
N ILE A 756 -39.03 -18.26 14.32
CA ILE A 756 -38.48 -19.13 15.35
C ILE A 756 -39.23 -18.94 16.68
N ARG A 757 -39.78 -20.00 17.26
CA ARG A 757 -40.65 -19.92 18.46
C ARG A 757 -41.84 -18.97 18.25
N VAL A 758 -42.43 -19.02 17.05
CA VAL A 758 -43.50 -18.10 16.62
C VAL A 758 -44.88 -18.74 16.75
N ASN A 759 -45.80 -18.02 17.35
CA ASN A 759 -47.21 -18.41 17.47
C ASN A 759 -48.04 -17.54 16.52
N MET A 760 -48.80 -18.14 15.61
CA MET A 760 -49.60 -17.47 14.58
C MET A 760 -51.09 -17.59 14.93
N THR A 761 -51.88 -16.56 14.67
CA THR A 761 -53.35 -16.61 14.85
C THR A 761 -53.95 -17.86 14.18
N ASP A 762 -54.76 -18.60 14.93
CA ASP A 762 -55.41 -19.87 14.58
C ASP A 762 -54.49 -21.04 14.14
N GLY A 763 -53.17 -20.86 14.14
CA GLY A 763 -52.21 -21.84 13.63
C GLY A 763 -52.12 -21.88 12.10
N LEU A 764 -52.45 -20.77 11.45
CA LEU A 764 -52.46 -20.60 9.99
C LEU A 764 -51.33 -19.67 9.53
N LEU A 765 -50.83 -19.88 8.32
CA LEU A 765 -49.82 -19.02 7.69
C LEU A 765 -50.42 -17.61 7.41
N PRO A 766 -49.87 -16.51 7.96
CA PRO A 766 -50.40 -15.17 7.74
C PRO A 766 -50.50 -14.75 6.26
N ALA A 767 -51.52 -13.95 5.94
CA ALA A 767 -51.78 -13.47 4.59
C ALA A 767 -50.60 -12.67 3.99
N GLY A 768 -49.82 -11.98 4.82
CA GLY A 768 -48.62 -11.25 4.43
C GLY A 768 -47.51 -12.13 3.84
N PHE A 769 -47.56 -13.46 4.01
CA PHE A 769 -46.63 -14.42 3.40
C PHE A 769 -47.21 -15.12 2.16
N GLN A 770 -48.42 -14.75 1.72
CA GLN A 770 -49.17 -15.43 0.65
C GLN A 770 -49.43 -14.57 -0.59
N SER A 771 -48.64 -13.51 -0.81
CA SER A 771 -48.77 -12.67 -2.00
C SER A 771 -48.55 -13.47 -3.29
N ILE A 772 -49.34 -13.16 -4.33
CA ILE A 772 -49.11 -13.64 -5.70
C ILE A 772 -47.94 -12.92 -6.40
N ASP A 773 -47.56 -11.73 -5.93
CA ASP A 773 -46.35 -11.01 -6.34
C ASP A 773 -45.20 -11.40 -5.38
N PHE A 774 -44.91 -12.68 -5.23
CA PHE A 774 -43.89 -13.14 -4.28
C PHE A 774 -42.46 -12.81 -4.77
N PRO A 775 -41.51 -12.43 -3.89
CA PRO A 775 -40.15 -12.08 -4.31
C PRO A 775 -39.42 -13.26 -4.96
N PRO A 776 -38.81 -13.09 -6.16
CA PRO A 776 -38.11 -14.15 -6.87
C PRO A 776 -36.73 -14.48 -6.28
N LEU A 777 -36.27 -13.70 -5.30
CA LEU A 777 -35.04 -13.97 -4.55
C LEU A 777 -35.30 -14.64 -3.20
N LEU A 778 -36.56 -14.75 -2.73
CA LEU A 778 -36.90 -15.33 -1.44
C LEU A 778 -36.95 -16.86 -1.53
N TYR A 779 -35.77 -17.46 -1.50
CA TYR A 779 -35.58 -18.91 -1.57
C TYR A 779 -35.37 -19.58 -0.20
N GLY A 780 -35.03 -18.84 0.85
CA GLY A 780 -34.81 -19.39 2.20
C GLY A 780 -36.00 -19.16 3.12
N ILE A 781 -36.79 -20.20 3.39
CA ILE A 781 -37.98 -20.10 4.25
C ILE A 781 -37.88 -21.13 5.37
N GLU A 782 -37.76 -20.66 6.62
CA GLU A 782 -37.47 -21.50 7.77
C GLU A 782 -38.34 -21.15 8.98
N PHE A 783 -39.25 -22.05 9.32
CA PHE A 783 -40.14 -21.95 10.46
C PHE A 783 -39.75 -23.03 11.47
N SER A 784 -39.42 -22.64 12.70
CA SER A 784 -38.93 -23.58 13.72
C SER A 784 -39.67 -23.37 15.04
N VAL A 785 -40.23 -24.44 15.60
CA VAL A 785 -41.01 -24.39 16.86
C VAL A 785 -42.20 -23.45 16.72
N THR A 786 -43.14 -23.75 15.83
CA THR A 786 -44.33 -22.93 15.60
C THR A 786 -45.63 -23.67 15.90
N ASN A 787 -46.76 -22.95 15.97
CA ASN A 787 -48.09 -23.58 16.05
C ASN A 787 -48.72 -23.84 14.68
N LEU A 788 -47.97 -23.72 13.57
CA LEU A 788 -48.48 -23.86 12.21
C LEU A 788 -48.99 -25.29 11.97
N ARG A 789 -50.26 -25.44 11.54
CA ARG A 789 -50.94 -26.74 11.38
C ARG A 789 -51.09 -27.24 9.95
N GLU A 790 -51.21 -26.30 9.02
CA GLU A 790 -51.37 -26.57 7.60
C GLU A 790 -50.76 -25.44 6.78
N LEU A 791 -50.31 -25.78 5.57
CA LEU A 791 -49.88 -24.81 4.56
C LEU A 791 -51.00 -24.64 3.52
N PRO A 792 -51.20 -23.43 2.96
CA PRO A 792 -52.21 -23.20 1.93
C PRO A 792 -52.08 -24.16 0.75
N PHE A 793 -53.19 -24.71 0.28
CA PHE A 793 -53.18 -25.71 -0.79
C PHE A 793 -52.65 -25.17 -2.13
N ASP A 794 -52.65 -23.85 -2.32
CA ASP A 794 -52.24 -23.12 -3.53
C ASP A 794 -50.86 -22.45 -3.41
N LEU A 795 -50.08 -22.79 -2.38
CA LEU A 795 -48.79 -22.16 -2.08
C LEU A 795 -47.76 -22.30 -3.20
N ASP A 796 -47.84 -23.39 -3.98
CA ASP A 796 -47.05 -23.65 -5.19
C ASP A 796 -47.34 -22.68 -6.35
N THR A 797 -48.45 -21.95 -6.30
CA THR A 797 -48.78 -20.88 -7.27
C THR A 797 -48.28 -19.51 -6.83
N LYS A 798 -47.74 -19.40 -5.60
CA LYS A 798 -47.31 -18.15 -4.95
C LYS A 798 -45.81 -18.14 -4.71
N TRP A 799 -45.29 -19.13 -3.97
CA TRP A 799 -43.88 -19.21 -3.59
C TRP A 799 -42.99 -19.69 -4.75
N LEU A 800 -41.69 -19.41 -4.63
CA LEU A 800 -40.69 -19.75 -5.65
C LEU A 800 -40.42 -21.28 -5.69
N LEU A 801 -40.51 -21.87 -6.88
CA LEU A 801 -40.10 -23.27 -7.11
C LEU A 801 -38.61 -23.47 -6.82
N GLY A 802 -38.22 -24.61 -6.24
CA GLY A 802 -36.82 -24.87 -5.88
C GLY A 802 -36.37 -24.25 -4.55
N SER A 803 -37.26 -23.62 -3.80
CA SER A 803 -36.92 -23.02 -2.49
C SER A 803 -36.34 -24.02 -1.48
N THR A 804 -35.53 -23.51 -0.57
CA THR A 804 -35.16 -24.18 0.69
C THR A 804 -36.29 -23.95 1.69
N ILE A 805 -36.95 -25.03 2.10
CA ILE A 805 -38.12 -24.98 2.98
C ILE A 805 -37.85 -25.84 4.21
N ALA A 806 -37.79 -25.23 5.38
CA ALA A 806 -37.74 -25.92 6.66
C ALA A 806 -38.97 -25.53 7.49
N VAL A 807 -39.76 -26.52 7.90
CA VAL A 807 -40.85 -26.33 8.87
C VAL A 807 -40.64 -27.36 9.97
N GLU A 808 -39.86 -27.00 10.98
CA GLU A 808 -39.37 -27.91 12.03
C GLU A 808 -40.13 -27.72 13.35
N TYR A 809 -40.38 -28.81 14.08
CA TYR A 809 -41.06 -28.83 15.39
C TYR A 809 -42.34 -27.98 15.43
N SER A 810 -43.11 -28.03 14.34
CA SER A 810 -44.38 -27.31 14.23
C SER A 810 -45.55 -28.29 14.43
N GLN A 811 -46.78 -27.88 14.08
CA GLN A 811 -47.98 -28.70 14.30
C GLN A 811 -48.53 -29.27 12.98
N LEU A 812 -47.70 -29.44 11.94
CA LEU A 812 -48.17 -29.94 10.65
C LEU A 812 -48.71 -31.36 10.77
N THR A 813 -50.00 -31.55 10.51
CA THR A 813 -50.67 -32.87 10.58
C THR A 813 -51.02 -33.49 9.23
N VAL A 814 -50.81 -32.77 8.12
CA VAL A 814 -51.23 -33.18 6.77
C VAL A 814 -50.03 -33.22 5.85
N ASP A 815 -49.99 -34.25 4.99
CA ASP A 815 -49.05 -34.37 3.87
C ASP A 815 -48.99 -33.06 3.06
N PRO A 816 -47.81 -32.40 2.98
CA PRO A 816 -47.69 -31.12 2.33
C PRO A 816 -47.56 -31.27 0.81
N LEU A 817 -48.61 -31.77 0.14
CA LEU A 817 -48.72 -31.86 -1.32
C LEU A 817 -48.43 -30.52 -2.03
N ALA A 818 -48.73 -29.38 -1.38
CA ALA A 818 -48.36 -28.06 -1.87
C ALA A 818 -46.83 -27.81 -1.85
N VAL A 819 -46.12 -28.34 -0.85
CA VAL A 819 -44.65 -28.29 -0.76
C VAL A 819 -44.01 -29.25 -1.77
N ILE A 820 -44.59 -30.43 -2.02
CA ILE A 820 -44.11 -31.33 -3.07
C ILE A 820 -44.19 -30.66 -4.45
N ARG A 821 -45.27 -29.91 -4.72
CA ARG A 821 -45.42 -29.13 -5.97
C ARG A 821 -44.51 -27.90 -6.03
N LEU A 822 -44.02 -27.39 -4.89
CA LEU A 822 -42.96 -26.37 -4.85
C LEU A 822 -41.58 -26.91 -5.29
N GLN A 823 -41.43 -28.22 -5.46
CA GLN A 823 -40.18 -28.88 -5.88
C GLN A 823 -38.95 -28.36 -5.10
N PRO A 824 -38.96 -28.36 -3.75
CA PRO A 824 -37.88 -27.79 -2.96
C PRO A 824 -36.53 -28.47 -3.23
N TYR A 825 -35.47 -27.67 -3.29
CA TYR A 825 -34.09 -28.17 -3.33
C TYR A 825 -33.67 -28.78 -1.98
N TYR A 826 -34.27 -28.27 -0.91
CA TYR A 826 -33.97 -28.63 0.46
C TYR A 826 -35.29 -28.65 1.24
N LEU A 827 -35.60 -29.76 1.92
CA LEU A 827 -36.81 -29.89 2.73
C LEU A 827 -36.55 -30.46 4.12
N SER A 828 -37.00 -29.75 5.16
CA SER A 828 -37.12 -30.29 6.52
C SER A 828 -38.55 -30.22 7.05
N LEU A 829 -39.00 -31.36 7.56
CA LEU A 829 -40.27 -31.56 8.27
C LEU A 829 -40.03 -32.14 9.68
N THR A 830 -38.77 -32.21 10.13
CA THR A 830 -38.34 -32.76 11.43
C THR A 830 -39.23 -32.29 12.58
N GLY A 831 -39.64 -33.20 13.46
CA GLY A 831 -40.39 -32.89 14.68
C GLY A 831 -41.87 -32.54 14.50
N ASN A 832 -42.46 -32.72 13.31
CA ASN A 832 -43.91 -32.52 13.12
C ASN A 832 -44.71 -33.81 13.38
N PRO A 833 -46.00 -33.70 13.79
CA PRO A 833 -46.90 -34.83 14.03
C PRO A 833 -47.41 -35.53 12.75
N ILE A 834 -46.57 -35.65 11.72
CA ILE A 834 -46.86 -36.42 10.50
C ILE A 834 -46.40 -37.87 10.74
N THR A 835 -47.28 -38.84 10.47
CA THR A 835 -47.02 -40.28 10.73
C THR A 835 -46.73 -41.11 9.47
N GLU A 836 -47.10 -40.60 8.29
CA GLU A 836 -46.96 -41.27 7.00
C GLU A 836 -46.34 -40.30 5.99
N LEU A 837 -45.42 -40.78 5.14
CA LEU A 837 -44.79 -40.00 4.07
C LEU A 837 -45.28 -40.49 2.71
N PRO A 838 -45.67 -39.61 1.77
CA PRO A 838 -46.03 -40.03 0.42
C PRO A 838 -44.78 -40.44 -0.38
N PRO A 839 -44.90 -41.37 -1.35
CA PRO A 839 -43.82 -41.69 -2.29
C PRO A 839 -43.28 -40.44 -3.01
N GLU A 840 -44.17 -39.54 -3.42
CA GLU A 840 -43.89 -38.34 -4.21
C GLU A 840 -42.87 -37.40 -3.53
N LEU A 841 -42.72 -37.47 -2.21
CA LEU A 841 -41.70 -36.74 -1.44
C LEU A 841 -40.27 -37.11 -1.84
N PHE A 842 -40.04 -38.36 -2.25
CA PHE A 842 -38.75 -38.87 -2.70
C PHE A 842 -38.56 -38.74 -4.22
N GLU A 843 -39.60 -38.34 -4.96
CA GLU A 843 -39.62 -38.21 -6.42
C GLU A 843 -39.47 -36.75 -6.90
N ILE A 844 -39.09 -35.82 -6.00
CA ILE A 844 -38.84 -34.41 -6.31
C ILE A 844 -37.50 -34.25 -7.04
N ASP A 845 -37.54 -33.96 -8.35
CA ASP A 845 -36.39 -33.99 -9.27
C ASP A 845 -35.13 -33.26 -8.77
N VAL A 846 -35.30 -32.14 -8.07
CA VAL A 846 -34.22 -31.24 -7.62
C VAL A 846 -33.91 -31.34 -6.12
N MET A 847 -34.55 -32.24 -5.37
CA MET A 847 -34.33 -32.41 -3.94
C MET A 847 -32.93 -32.96 -3.64
N SER A 848 -32.07 -32.19 -2.99
CA SER A 848 -30.76 -32.63 -2.54
C SER A 848 -30.77 -33.20 -1.11
N ILE A 849 -31.59 -32.64 -0.22
CA ILE A 849 -31.59 -32.97 1.21
C ILE A 849 -33.02 -33.04 1.76
N LEU A 850 -33.35 -34.17 2.41
CA LEU A 850 -34.62 -34.40 3.08
C LEU A 850 -34.40 -34.69 4.58
N CYS A 851 -35.12 -33.98 5.46
CA CYS A 851 -35.08 -34.20 6.90
C CYS A 851 -36.48 -34.49 7.46
N VAL A 852 -36.62 -35.69 8.05
CA VAL A 852 -37.84 -36.26 8.62
C VAL A 852 -37.55 -36.90 10.00
N SER A 853 -36.65 -36.27 10.76
CA SER A 853 -36.18 -36.80 12.06
C SER A 853 -37.12 -36.43 13.21
N ASN A 854 -37.09 -37.16 14.32
CA ASN A 854 -37.95 -36.94 15.50
C ASN A 854 -39.45 -36.95 15.14
N MET A 855 -39.86 -37.84 14.23
CA MET A 855 -41.25 -37.97 13.78
C MET A 855 -41.74 -39.40 14.05
N ASN A 856 -43.03 -39.55 14.36
CA ASN A 856 -43.65 -40.85 14.62
C ASN A 856 -43.95 -41.60 13.31
N ILE A 857 -42.89 -41.88 12.56
CA ILE A 857 -42.90 -42.60 11.28
C ILE A 857 -42.36 -44.00 11.53
N HIS A 858 -43.13 -45.03 11.15
CA HIS A 858 -42.78 -46.43 11.35
C HIS A 858 -42.21 -47.10 10.09
N GLU A 859 -42.50 -46.58 8.89
CA GLU A 859 -41.96 -47.07 7.62
C GLU A 859 -41.72 -45.95 6.60
N LEU A 860 -40.77 -46.17 5.68
CA LEU A 860 -40.60 -45.36 4.47
C LEU A 860 -41.68 -45.72 3.42
N PRO A 861 -42.00 -44.85 2.44
CA PRO A 861 -42.97 -45.19 1.41
C PRO A 861 -42.50 -46.35 0.54
N ARG A 862 -43.37 -47.35 0.35
CA ARG A 862 -43.05 -48.59 -0.40
C ARG A 862 -42.94 -48.39 -1.91
N ASN A 863 -43.72 -47.47 -2.48
CA ASN A 863 -43.94 -47.34 -3.92
C ASN A 863 -43.20 -46.14 -4.54
N VAL A 864 -41.96 -45.85 -4.14
CA VAL A 864 -41.12 -44.86 -4.85
C VAL A 864 -40.68 -45.48 -6.17
N THR A 865 -41.06 -44.85 -7.28
CA THR A 865 -40.85 -45.34 -8.66
C THR A 865 -39.75 -44.60 -9.40
N LYS A 866 -39.53 -43.32 -9.07
CA LYS A 866 -38.48 -42.48 -9.63
C LYS A 866 -37.82 -41.65 -8.52
N LEU A 867 -36.84 -42.23 -7.84
CA LEU A 867 -36.05 -41.53 -6.84
C LEU A 867 -35.38 -40.29 -7.47
N SER A 868 -35.43 -39.15 -6.78
CA SER A 868 -34.76 -37.90 -7.18
C SER A 868 -33.29 -38.14 -7.55
N ASP A 869 -32.87 -37.70 -8.74
CA ASP A 869 -31.50 -37.86 -9.24
C ASP A 869 -30.47 -37.06 -8.40
N THR A 870 -30.91 -36.05 -7.66
CA THR A 870 -30.04 -35.15 -6.88
C THR A 870 -30.01 -35.43 -5.37
N LEU A 871 -30.86 -36.34 -4.88
CA LEU A 871 -30.95 -36.66 -3.46
C LEU A 871 -29.65 -37.27 -2.95
N THR A 872 -29.09 -36.59 -1.95
CA THR A 872 -27.75 -36.81 -1.41
C THR A 872 -27.81 -37.29 0.05
N TRP A 873 -28.69 -36.68 0.87
CA TRP A 873 -28.83 -37.02 2.28
C TRP A 873 -30.29 -37.10 2.72
N VAL A 874 -30.61 -38.14 3.50
CA VAL A 874 -31.89 -38.33 4.19
C VAL A 874 -31.65 -38.46 5.69
N PHE A 875 -32.21 -37.53 6.46
CA PHE A 875 -32.11 -37.50 7.92
C PHE A 875 -33.40 -38.04 8.55
N MET A 876 -33.28 -39.18 9.22
CA MET A 876 -34.35 -39.92 9.89
C MET A 876 -33.87 -40.37 11.28
N LEU A 877 -33.26 -39.45 12.03
CA LEU A 877 -32.85 -39.71 13.42
C LEU A 877 -34.09 -39.81 14.30
N ASP A 878 -34.02 -40.63 15.35
CA ASP A 878 -35.07 -40.75 16.38
C ASP A 878 -36.46 -41.01 15.74
N THR A 879 -36.51 -41.98 14.82
CA THR A 879 -37.72 -42.49 14.16
C THR A 879 -37.85 -44.00 14.37
N ASP A 880 -39.07 -44.54 14.36
CA ASP A 880 -39.34 -45.97 14.58
C ASP A 880 -39.01 -46.88 13.37
N ILE A 881 -38.54 -46.32 12.25
CA ILE A 881 -38.23 -47.04 11.00
C ILE A 881 -37.22 -48.18 11.26
N SER A 882 -37.64 -49.41 10.95
CA SER A 882 -36.87 -50.65 11.13
C SER A 882 -36.32 -51.26 9.84
N SER A 883 -36.76 -50.81 8.66
CA SER A 883 -36.45 -51.46 7.38
C SER A 883 -36.43 -50.50 6.19
N PHE A 884 -35.66 -50.87 5.16
CA PHE A 884 -35.54 -50.15 3.90
C PHE A 884 -36.10 -50.96 2.73
N TRP A 885 -36.92 -50.33 1.87
CA TRP A 885 -37.43 -50.90 0.63
C TRP A 885 -36.35 -50.97 -0.46
N SER A 886 -36.56 -51.78 -1.50
CA SER A 886 -35.56 -52.01 -2.57
C SER A 886 -35.06 -50.75 -3.27
N TRP A 887 -35.90 -49.71 -3.43
CA TRP A 887 -35.49 -48.43 -4.03
C TRP A 887 -34.37 -47.71 -3.24
N ALA A 888 -34.21 -47.99 -1.94
CA ALA A 888 -33.16 -47.39 -1.12
C ALA A 888 -31.74 -47.82 -1.54
N ASP A 889 -31.59 -48.94 -2.26
CA ASP A 889 -30.31 -49.39 -2.80
C ASP A 889 -29.71 -48.35 -3.78
N GLU A 890 -30.53 -47.58 -4.48
CA GLU A 890 -30.05 -46.59 -5.44
C GLU A 890 -29.23 -45.45 -4.78
N LEU A 891 -29.59 -45.02 -3.56
CA LEU A 891 -28.76 -44.09 -2.78
C LEU A 891 -27.43 -44.73 -2.32
N VAL A 892 -27.43 -46.04 -2.09
CA VAL A 892 -26.23 -46.81 -1.70
C VAL A 892 -25.27 -46.91 -2.89
N GLU A 893 -25.77 -47.10 -4.11
CA GLU A 893 -24.96 -47.12 -5.33
C GLU A 893 -24.29 -45.77 -5.63
N ARG A 894 -24.95 -44.65 -5.29
CA ARG A 894 -24.42 -43.28 -5.49
C ARG A 894 -23.30 -42.86 -4.52
N MET A 895 -22.94 -43.69 -3.53
CA MET A 895 -22.02 -43.34 -2.44
C MET A 895 -20.56 -43.08 -2.82
N GLU A 896 -20.09 -43.38 -4.04
CA GLU A 896 -18.66 -43.25 -4.38
C GLU A 896 -18.08 -41.83 -4.21
N SER A 897 -18.94 -40.81 -4.06
CA SER A 897 -18.57 -39.41 -3.84
C SER A 897 -19.00 -38.80 -2.49
N ILE A 898 -19.82 -39.50 -1.69
CA ILE A 898 -20.56 -38.94 -0.54
C ILE A 898 -20.37 -39.82 0.71
N SER A 899 -20.17 -39.20 1.88
CA SER A 899 -20.20 -39.92 3.16
C SER A 899 -21.64 -40.10 3.66
N ALA A 900 -22.10 -41.36 3.76
CA ALA A 900 -23.35 -41.81 4.38
C ALA A 900 -24.63 -41.05 3.96
N PRO A 901 -25.32 -41.49 2.89
CA PRO A 901 -26.59 -40.89 2.47
C PRO A 901 -27.71 -41.02 3.51
N TRP A 902 -27.69 -42.05 4.36
CA TRP A 902 -28.69 -42.27 5.39
C TRP A 902 -28.17 -41.84 6.77
N ILE A 903 -28.82 -40.87 7.40
CA ILE A 903 -28.52 -40.44 8.77
C ILE A 903 -29.67 -40.88 9.67
N ALA A 904 -29.48 -41.99 10.39
CA ALA A 904 -30.54 -42.74 11.06
C ALA A 904 -30.22 -43.02 12.54
N GLY A 905 -29.43 -42.17 13.19
CA GLY A 905 -29.10 -42.28 14.62
C GLY A 905 -30.33 -42.48 15.50
N SER A 906 -30.24 -43.36 16.50
CA SER A 906 -31.35 -43.70 17.41
C SER A 906 -32.60 -44.32 16.77
N SER A 907 -32.59 -44.68 15.48
CA SER A 907 -33.71 -45.41 14.86
C SER A 907 -33.74 -46.89 15.21
N THR A 908 -34.93 -47.52 15.10
CA THR A 908 -35.10 -48.98 15.28
C THR A 908 -34.14 -49.78 14.40
N TYR A 909 -33.93 -49.37 13.15
CA TYR A 909 -32.96 -50.00 12.25
C TYR A 909 -31.53 -49.97 12.81
N CYS A 910 -31.10 -48.84 13.37
CA CYS A 910 -29.77 -48.70 13.95
C CYS A 910 -29.60 -49.47 15.26
N ASP A 911 -30.66 -49.62 16.05
CA ASP A 911 -30.70 -50.50 17.22
C ASP A 911 -30.59 -51.97 16.83
N ASP A 912 -31.27 -52.41 15.76
CA ASP A 912 -31.13 -53.76 15.21
C ASP A 912 -29.73 -54.01 14.64
N LEU A 913 -29.18 -53.06 13.88
CA LEU A 913 -27.80 -53.13 13.38
C LEU A 913 -26.78 -53.22 14.53
N ALA A 914 -27.03 -52.57 15.67
CA ALA A 914 -26.20 -52.69 16.86
C ALA A 914 -26.28 -54.08 17.51
N LYS A 915 -27.49 -54.70 17.56
CA LYS A 915 -27.69 -56.09 18.02
C LYS A 915 -27.00 -57.10 17.09
N ILE A 916 -27.04 -56.88 15.78
CA ILE A 916 -26.36 -57.72 14.78
C ILE A 916 -24.84 -57.62 14.98
N ARG A 917 -24.29 -56.41 15.02
CA ARG A 917 -22.84 -56.18 15.20
C ARG A 917 -22.26 -56.68 16.52
N ASN A 918 -23.08 -56.83 17.56
CA ASN A 918 -22.64 -57.37 18.86
C ASN A 918 -22.97 -58.86 19.05
N GLY A 919 -23.59 -59.52 18.07
CA GLY A 919 -23.96 -60.94 18.12
C GLY A 919 -25.16 -61.27 19.00
N SER A 920 -26.02 -60.29 19.32
CA SER A 920 -27.30 -60.53 20.02
C SER A 920 -28.45 -60.89 19.08
N ALA A 921 -28.28 -60.72 17.77
CA ALA A 921 -29.22 -61.10 16.72
C ALA A 921 -28.45 -61.50 15.45
N ASP A 922 -28.98 -62.45 14.66
CA ASP A 922 -28.36 -62.89 13.40
C ASP A 922 -28.91 -62.15 12.16
N GLU A 923 -30.12 -61.59 12.27
CA GLU A 923 -30.83 -60.86 11.21
C GLU A 923 -31.59 -59.63 11.77
N PHE A 924 -32.04 -58.76 10.87
CA PHE A 924 -32.94 -57.64 11.22
C PHE A 924 -34.33 -58.16 11.60
N GLN A 925 -35.17 -57.33 12.25
CA GLN A 925 -36.54 -57.72 12.64
C GLN A 925 -37.44 -58.21 11.49
N VAL A 926 -37.11 -57.87 10.24
CA VAL A 926 -37.81 -58.31 9.04
C VAL A 926 -36.88 -59.16 8.18
N SER A 927 -37.29 -60.41 7.91
CA SER A 927 -36.53 -61.34 7.08
C SER A 927 -36.34 -60.81 5.65
N LEU A 928 -35.13 -60.96 5.12
CA LEU A 928 -34.77 -60.47 3.79
C LEU A 928 -35.64 -61.07 2.68
N SER A 929 -36.20 -60.20 1.84
CA SER A 929 -36.99 -60.57 0.65
C SER A 929 -36.58 -59.67 -0.52
N SER A 930 -37.05 -59.98 -1.74
CA SER A 930 -36.80 -59.15 -2.94
C SER A 930 -37.49 -57.78 -2.92
N GLU A 931 -38.37 -57.50 -1.96
CA GLU A 931 -39.06 -56.22 -1.83
C GLU A 931 -38.26 -55.21 -1.00
N TYR A 932 -37.34 -55.70 -0.17
CA TYR A 932 -36.47 -54.90 0.69
C TYR A 932 -35.12 -54.61 0.03
N SER A 933 -34.40 -53.62 0.56
CA SER A 933 -33.05 -53.26 0.11
C SER A 933 -32.08 -54.42 0.32
N GLN A 934 -31.44 -54.86 -0.76
CA GLN A 934 -30.47 -55.95 -0.73
C GLN A 934 -29.13 -55.52 -0.11
N SER A 935 -28.86 -54.21 -0.08
CA SER A 935 -27.65 -53.64 0.53
C SER A 935 -27.85 -53.26 2.00
N LEU A 936 -29.05 -52.86 2.43
CA LEU A 936 -29.30 -52.37 3.79
C LEU A 936 -29.93 -53.42 4.71
N MET A 937 -30.69 -54.38 4.18
CA MET A 937 -31.34 -55.43 5.00
C MET A 937 -30.57 -56.77 5.02
N ASN A 938 -29.40 -56.84 4.39
CA ASN A 938 -28.55 -58.03 4.36
C ASN A 938 -27.52 -58.00 5.50
N SER A 939 -27.70 -58.85 6.53
CA SER A 939 -26.86 -58.91 7.73
C SER A 939 -25.52 -59.66 7.55
N SER A 940 -25.18 -60.14 6.35
CA SER A 940 -23.92 -60.87 6.12
C SER A 940 -22.67 -60.05 6.42
N GLU A 941 -21.62 -60.71 6.94
CA GLU A 941 -20.36 -60.08 7.37
C GLU A 941 -19.69 -59.24 6.26
N GLU A 942 -19.75 -59.72 5.01
CA GLU A 942 -19.23 -59.00 3.83
C GLU A 942 -19.99 -57.69 3.59
N ASN A 943 -21.31 -57.68 3.85
CA ASN A 943 -22.18 -56.54 3.60
C ASN A 943 -22.24 -55.53 4.77
N LEU A 944 -21.90 -55.94 6.00
CA LEU A 944 -21.84 -55.04 7.17
C LEU A 944 -20.89 -53.83 6.94
N GLN A 945 -19.87 -54.00 6.09
CA GLN A 945 -18.98 -52.91 5.66
C GLN A 945 -19.68 -51.90 4.75
N VAL A 946 -20.56 -52.34 3.84
CA VAL A 946 -21.38 -51.46 2.99
C VAL A 946 -22.35 -50.67 3.86
N ILE A 947 -23.09 -51.35 4.74
CA ILE A 947 -24.01 -50.72 5.70
C ILE A 947 -23.27 -49.68 6.57
N SER A 948 -22.03 -49.96 7.00
CA SER A 948 -21.22 -49.02 7.80
C SER A 948 -20.84 -47.71 7.09
N LYS A 949 -20.84 -47.71 5.75
CA LYS A 949 -20.60 -46.54 4.92
C LYS A 949 -21.91 -45.85 4.52
N ALA A 950 -22.98 -46.62 4.35
CA ALA A 950 -24.29 -46.14 3.91
C ALA A 950 -25.10 -45.47 5.02
N VAL A 951 -25.07 -46.03 6.24
CA VAL A 951 -25.92 -45.62 7.35
C VAL A 951 -25.10 -45.09 8.50
N ASN A 952 -25.27 -43.79 8.78
CA ASN A 952 -24.71 -43.13 9.95
C ASN A 952 -25.65 -43.30 11.16
N CYS A 953 -25.41 -44.34 11.95
CA CYS A 953 -26.12 -44.63 13.20
C CYS A 953 -25.63 -43.84 14.43
N LYS A 954 -24.89 -42.74 14.26
CA LYS A 954 -24.49 -41.91 15.42
C LYS A 954 -25.70 -41.13 15.94
N PRO A 955 -25.97 -41.13 17.26
CA PRO A 955 -27.12 -40.41 17.85
C PRO A 955 -26.98 -38.88 17.75
N LYS A 956 -25.79 -38.38 17.41
CA LYS A 956 -25.57 -36.98 17.02
C LYS A 956 -24.72 -36.93 15.75
N THR A 957 -25.16 -36.11 14.80
CA THR A 957 -24.32 -35.63 13.70
C THR A 957 -23.29 -34.61 14.20
N GLY A 958 -22.22 -34.38 13.42
CA GLY A 958 -21.29 -33.28 13.67
C GLY A 958 -21.85 -31.89 13.33
N LEU A 959 -23.11 -31.81 12.89
CA LEU A 959 -23.84 -30.57 12.65
C LEU A 959 -24.25 -29.91 13.98
N PRO A 960 -24.24 -28.57 14.08
CA PRO A 960 -24.48 -27.82 15.33
C PRO A 960 -25.79 -28.15 16.04
N SER A 961 -26.82 -28.50 15.29
CA SER A 961 -28.16 -28.87 15.77
C SER A 961 -28.20 -30.22 16.49
N GLY A 962 -27.27 -31.14 16.17
CA GLY A 962 -26.97 -32.35 16.96
C GLY A 962 -28.09 -33.39 17.15
N GLY A 963 -29.26 -33.24 16.53
CA GLY A 963 -30.44 -34.09 16.76
C GLY A 963 -31.51 -33.98 15.67
N GLY A 964 -31.11 -34.03 14.39
CA GLY A 964 -32.02 -34.07 13.24
C GLY A 964 -32.74 -32.76 12.86
N MET A 965 -32.79 -31.79 13.77
CA MET A 965 -33.08 -30.38 13.44
C MET A 965 -31.95 -29.82 12.58
N LEU A 966 -32.17 -28.72 11.88
CA LEU A 966 -31.15 -28.06 11.07
C LEU A 966 -30.89 -26.65 11.54
N TYR A 967 -31.98 -25.94 11.91
CA TYR A 967 -31.84 -24.67 12.56
C TYR A 967 -31.04 -24.86 13.87
N PRO A 968 -30.03 -24.03 14.15
CA PRO A 968 -29.26 -24.13 15.37
C PRO A 968 -30.02 -23.51 16.55
N LEU A 969 -31.21 -24.03 16.84
CA LEU A 969 -32.15 -23.49 17.83
C LEU A 969 -31.50 -23.29 19.21
N VAL A 970 -30.65 -24.21 19.66
CA VAL A 970 -29.93 -24.09 20.95
C VAL A 970 -29.01 -22.86 20.97
N TYR A 971 -28.38 -22.52 19.86
CA TYR A 971 -27.57 -21.32 19.74
C TYR A 971 -28.45 -20.07 19.64
N GLU A 972 -29.50 -20.10 18.84
CA GLU A 972 -30.46 -19.01 18.71
C GLU A 972 -31.08 -18.63 20.06
N ASP A 973 -31.53 -19.64 20.81
CA ASP A 973 -32.06 -19.49 22.17
C ASP A 973 -31.01 -18.91 23.12
N SER A 974 -29.72 -19.26 22.97
CA SER A 974 -28.65 -18.73 23.82
C SER A 974 -28.35 -17.24 23.60
N ILE A 975 -28.74 -16.67 22.44
CA ILE A 975 -28.50 -15.25 22.10
C ILE A 975 -29.76 -14.39 22.14
N ASN A 976 -30.96 -14.97 22.00
CA ASN A 976 -32.22 -14.21 21.95
C ASN A 976 -33.20 -14.50 23.11
N ALA A 977 -33.11 -15.62 23.85
CA ALA A 977 -34.11 -15.93 24.87
C ALA A 977 -34.01 -15.07 26.14
N ILE A 978 -35.13 -14.44 26.57
CA ILE A 978 -35.25 -13.75 27.86
C ILE A 978 -35.14 -14.73 29.06
N SER A 979 -35.61 -15.97 28.87
CA SER A 979 -35.60 -17.03 29.88
C SER A 979 -35.46 -18.39 29.22
N ASN A 980 -34.98 -19.40 29.96
CA ASN A 980 -34.85 -20.78 29.48
C ASN A 980 -36.12 -21.23 28.71
N PRO A 981 -36.04 -21.43 27.39
CA PRO A 981 -37.19 -21.79 26.59
C PRO A 981 -37.74 -23.17 26.96
N PRO A 982 -39.02 -23.47 26.66
CA PRO A 982 -39.53 -24.81 26.81
C PRO A 982 -38.72 -25.79 25.95
N PRO A 983 -38.46 -27.02 26.46
CA PRO A 983 -37.82 -28.06 25.67
C PRO A 983 -38.65 -28.37 24.43
N LEU A 984 -37.99 -28.89 23.41
CA LEU A 984 -38.68 -29.52 22.28
C LEU A 984 -39.50 -30.71 22.81
N VAL A 985 -40.71 -30.86 22.28
CA VAL A 985 -41.70 -31.90 22.61
C VAL A 985 -41.99 -32.67 21.34
#